data_AF-A0A359I908-F1
#
_entry.id   AF-A0A359I908-F1
#
_cell.length_a   1.000
_cell.length_b   1.000
_cell.length_c   1.000
_cell.angle_alpha   90.00
_cell.angle_beta   90.00
_cell.angle_gamma   90.00
#
_symmetry.space_group_name_H-M   'P 1'
#
loop_
_entity.id
_entity.type
_entity.pdbx_description
1 polymer ?
#
loop_
_entity_poly.entity_id
_entity_poly.type
_entity_poly.pdbx_seq_one_letter_code
_entity_poly.pdbx_strand_id
1 'polypeptide(L)'
;KYLKLRSLIAESSCPAIVYVSRTKRTWQLAEKLTRDGFKALPFNGKMDADDKIVNQEAFMNDRVRIIVATSAFGMGVDKKDVGLVIHYDISDSLENYVQEAGRAGRDPDLEARCFVLYSDTDLDKHFILLNQTKLSISEIQQVWKAVKDLTRQRMHACCSALEIARKAGWDDSVSDIETRVRTALGALEQAGYLERGNNVPRVYATGITVKNIDEARKRITESLLFENEEVEKAVRIIKSLISQKYIAKAQNAEAESRVDYLADILGLSKSEVVSSVERMRQEGILADSKDISAFLNDAGESENKSKRLLERFMTLERYILGHISDDSLRISYKQLNDSAQKNGVETATEKDIRTLLYFLTVKGYTRKKEDVAHNIELSCQMDVESTLKRFERRMDICHFIIGWLYGLMSPVTEGETKNNGIQFSVVELLNDLKANGNTLLDTMQDVRLEDVEEALLYLSKIGALKLEGGFLVLYNAMDIRRVKDSRLRYKQEDYRMLSEFYKQKIQQVHIVGEYANLMVRDYNAALQYVQDYFQMDYRRFVSKYFKGERVREIERNVTPEKYRHIFGSLSEKQMEIISDKESRCIVVAAGPGSGKTRVLVHKLASLLLLEDVKHEQLLMLTFSRVAAIEFKQRLLGLIGNAAHFVEIKTFHSYCFDLLGRIGNLEDVEDVVARAAQMINNRDVEPNRIAKTVLVIDEAQDMSKEEYALVHALMKSNEEMRVIAVGDDDQNIFEFRGSDSRYMTQMMKESEARFIEMTGNYRSSRHVVDFANVFVNGIKGRMKSDAIISMNHKEGFVGIRHHVSHIMYKPLVDDLLANYGGGSTCVLTQTNEEAVILVALLRKHGLNSKLVQSMDGFRFWNMAEVRMFLKQINSGVHTPIISDDVWEKAKHKTFAMYADSASLHYLQRCITLFEETNKIKYHTDFKEFVFESSVEDFCDLSGADVVVSTIHKAKGREFDDVYMLITKPQHIHNEVLRRYYVGATRAKERLFIHTDDSLFDHMPADEHRAYQQQYNMPDEIVLQLSLKDVNLGFFKSRKNEILALRAGQALRFVNNYLYDCCTNIAIAQLSQKMQGELRLWTDKGYSVISASIRFIVAWRPKDAPQEEKESAVLLVDLTLKRVVSDKAN
;
A
#
# COMPACT_ATOMS: atom_id res chain seq x y z
N LYS A 1 27.06 -1.95 -8.28
CA LYS A 1 27.33 -0.78 -7.40
C LYS A 1 28.09 -1.10 -6.12
N TYR A 2 27.53 -1.86 -5.16
CA TYR A 2 28.20 -2.12 -3.86
C TYR A 2 29.63 -2.67 -3.97
N LEU A 3 29.87 -3.65 -4.84
CA LEU A 3 31.21 -4.20 -5.04
C LEU A 3 32.23 -3.13 -5.50
N LYS A 4 31.79 -2.18 -6.33
CA LYS A 4 32.65 -1.08 -6.80
C LYS A 4 32.91 -0.06 -5.69
N LEU A 5 31.88 0.31 -4.91
CA LEU A 5 32.05 1.13 -3.70
C LEU A 5 33.12 0.52 -2.79
N ARG A 6 33.03 -0.79 -2.52
CA ARG A 6 33.97 -1.50 -1.66
C ARG A 6 35.39 -1.47 -2.20
N SER A 7 35.60 -1.68 -3.50
CA SER A 7 36.96 -1.60 -4.09
C SER A 7 37.53 -0.18 -3.99
N LEU A 8 36.74 0.85 -4.27
CA LEU A 8 37.18 2.24 -4.16
C LEU A 8 37.56 2.64 -2.72
N ILE A 9 36.80 2.15 -1.73
CA ILE A 9 37.13 2.35 -0.31
C ILE A 9 38.41 1.59 0.07
N ALA A 10 38.57 0.34 -0.40
CA ALA A 10 39.76 -0.47 -0.12
C ALA A 10 41.05 0.13 -0.70
N GLU A 11 40.96 0.79 -1.86
CA GLU A 11 42.07 1.46 -2.55
C GLU A 11 42.39 2.85 -1.96
N SER A 12 41.68 3.28 -0.92
CA SER A 12 41.83 4.62 -0.34
C SER A 12 42.47 4.57 1.04
N SER A 13 43.53 5.36 1.19
CA SER A 13 44.22 5.57 2.47
C SER A 13 43.74 6.82 3.20
N CYS A 14 42.78 7.58 2.68
CA CYS A 14 42.23 8.82 3.25
C CYS A 14 40.79 8.62 3.77
N PRO A 15 40.29 9.49 4.68
CA PRO A 15 38.89 9.50 5.08
C PRO A 15 37.95 9.69 3.89
N ALA A 16 36.83 8.98 3.91
CA ALA A 16 35.88 8.92 2.81
C ALA A 16 34.46 9.30 3.24
N ILE A 17 33.78 10.04 2.35
CA ILE A 17 32.35 10.35 2.48
C ILE A 17 31.59 9.60 1.39
N VAL A 18 30.55 8.85 1.77
CA VAL A 18 29.69 8.11 0.85
C VAL A 18 28.29 8.71 0.86
N TYR A 19 27.89 9.37 -0.22
CA TYR A 19 26.57 9.99 -0.34
C TYR A 19 25.51 9.01 -0.87
N VAL A 20 24.35 9.00 -0.21
CA VAL A 20 23.16 8.21 -0.59
C VAL A 20 21.89 9.05 -0.49
N SER A 21 20.87 8.72 -1.27
CA SER A 21 19.63 9.52 -1.32
C SER A 21 18.60 9.22 -0.22
N ARG A 22 18.71 8.09 0.48
CA ARG A 22 17.73 7.67 1.51
C ARG A 22 18.36 7.45 2.87
N THR A 23 17.71 7.92 3.94
CA THR A 23 18.14 7.74 5.33
C THR A 23 18.31 6.28 5.71
N LYS A 24 17.38 5.38 5.36
CA LYS A 24 17.53 3.93 5.62
C LYS A 24 18.78 3.33 4.98
N ARG A 25 19.20 3.87 3.82
CA ARG A 25 20.38 3.37 3.11
C ARG A 25 21.69 3.78 3.80
N THR A 26 21.72 4.89 4.54
CA THR A 26 22.93 5.24 5.32
C THR A 26 23.26 4.14 6.32
N TRP A 27 22.25 3.67 7.05
CA TRP A 27 22.39 2.57 8.01
C TRP A 27 22.80 1.27 7.34
N GLN A 28 22.06 0.83 6.31
CA GLN A 28 22.31 -0.42 5.61
C GLN A 28 23.72 -0.49 5.01
N LEU A 29 24.19 0.61 4.42
CA LEU A 29 25.47 0.64 3.74
C LEU A 29 26.63 0.77 4.74
N ALA A 30 26.48 1.58 5.80
CA ALA A 30 27.45 1.68 6.88
C ALA A 30 27.62 0.34 7.60
N GLU A 31 26.51 -0.32 7.95
CA GLU A 31 26.55 -1.65 8.58
C GLU A 31 27.23 -2.67 7.67
N LYS A 32 26.89 -2.68 6.37
CA LYS A 32 27.50 -3.62 5.42
C LYS A 32 28.99 -3.38 5.23
N LEU A 33 29.44 -2.12 5.15
CA LEU A 33 30.87 -1.77 5.10
C LEU A 33 31.60 -2.20 6.38
N THR A 34 30.99 -2.00 7.55
CA THR A 34 31.53 -2.45 8.84
C THR A 34 31.67 -3.96 8.91
N ARG A 35 30.67 -4.73 8.42
CA ARG A 35 30.78 -6.20 8.30
C ARG A 35 31.90 -6.64 7.36
N ASP A 36 32.17 -5.87 6.31
CA ASP A 36 33.26 -6.11 5.36
C ASP A 36 34.64 -5.61 5.88
N GLY A 37 34.72 -5.16 7.15
CA GLY A 37 35.97 -4.79 7.83
C GLY A 37 36.31 -3.29 7.81
N PHE A 38 35.45 -2.46 7.21
CA PHE A 38 35.67 -1.01 7.11
C PHE A 38 34.91 -0.26 8.20
N LYS A 39 35.60 0.44 9.11
CA LYS A 39 34.95 1.27 10.13
C LYS A 39 34.12 2.38 9.48
N ALA A 40 32.80 2.20 9.43
CA ALA A 40 31.86 3.12 8.81
C ALA A 40 30.67 3.44 9.72
N LEU A 41 30.28 4.72 9.78
CA LEU A 41 29.11 5.19 10.54
C LEU A 41 28.09 5.91 9.65
N PRO A 42 26.79 5.82 9.97
CA PRO A 42 25.75 6.55 9.28
C PRO A 42 25.62 8.00 9.76
N PHE A 43 25.19 8.90 8.87
CA PHE A 43 24.80 10.27 9.20
C PHE A 43 23.58 10.71 8.37
N ASN A 44 22.45 11.00 9.01
CA ASN A 44 21.25 11.48 8.31
C ASN A 44 20.34 12.34 9.21
N GLY A 45 19.42 13.09 8.60
CA GLY A 45 18.52 14.00 9.32
C GLY A 45 17.54 13.33 10.29
N LYS A 46 17.25 12.03 10.16
CA LYS A 46 16.33 11.27 11.05
C LYS A 46 17.05 10.61 12.24
N MET A 47 18.36 10.81 12.39
CA MET A 47 19.11 10.36 13.57
C MET A 47 18.87 11.27 14.76
N ASP A 48 19.02 10.69 15.96
CA ASP A 48 19.02 11.42 17.22
C ASP A 48 20.13 12.49 17.22
N ALA A 49 19.88 13.60 17.93
CA ALA A 49 20.82 14.73 17.98
C ALA A 49 22.16 14.32 18.58
N ASP A 50 22.16 13.54 19.65
CA ASP A 50 23.37 13.09 20.34
C ASP A 50 24.14 12.10 19.45
N ASP A 51 23.45 11.13 18.83
CA ASP A 51 24.06 10.18 17.89
C ASP A 51 24.71 10.87 16.69
N LYS A 52 24.09 11.94 16.16
CA LYS A 52 24.68 12.74 15.06
C LYS A 52 25.98 13.39 15.49
N ILE A 53 25.99 13.99 16.68
CA ILE A 53 27.18 14.65 17.24
C ILE A 53 28.28 13.61 17.46
N VAL A 54 27.95 12.48 18.11
CA VAL A 54 28.90 11.38 18.38
C VAL A 54 29.51 10.84 17.08
N ASN A 55 28.69 10.54 16.06
CA ASN A 55 29.18 10.00 14.80
C ASN A 55 30.01 11.03 14.02
N GLN A 56 29.62 12.30 14.04
CA GLN A 56 30.37 13.38 13.42
C GLN A 56 31.73 13.55 14.12
N GLU A 57 31.77 13.62 15.45
CA GLU A 57 33.02 13.73 16.22
C GLU A 57 33.93 12.52 16.02
N ALA A 58 33.37 11.31 15.93
CA ALA A 58 34.13 10.10 15.64
C ALA A 58 34.81 10.17 14.25
N PHE A 59 34.15 10.78 13.27
CA PHE A 59 34.72 11.03 11.95
C PHE A 59 35.75 12.18 11.95
N MET A 60 35.46 13.27 12.64
CA MET A 60 36.37 14.42 12.75
C MET A 60 37.69 14.03 13.42
N ASN A 61 37.63 13.20 14.45
CA ASN A 61 38.78 12.75 15.26
C ASN A 61 39.40 11.42 14.78
N ASP A 62 39.12 10.98 13.54
CA ASP A 62 39.67 9.78 12.90
C ASP A 62 39.44 8.44 13.63
N ARG A 63 38.50 8.39 14.60
CA ARG A 63 38.04 7.14 15.22
C ARG A 63 37.34 6.25 14.19
N VAL A 64 36.67 6.88 13.23
CA VAL A 64 36.00 6.27 12.09
C VAL A 64 36.45 6.99 10.82
N ARG A 65 36.81 6.24 9.78
CA ARG A 65 37.36 6.80 8.54
C ARG A 65 36.33 6.98 7.43
N ILE A 66 35.15 6.38 7.57
CA ILE A 66 34.11 6.38 6.55
C ILE A 66 32.81 6.86 7.16
N ILE A 67 32.19 7.85 6.52
CA ILE A 67 30.85 8.29 6.89
C ILE A 67 29.91 8.10 5.70
N VAL A 68 28.80 7.39 5.93
CA VAL A 68 27.75 7.22 4.94
C VAL A 68 26.64 8.20 5.24
N ALA A 69 26.42 9.16 4.33
CA ALA A 69 25.62 10.33 4.61
C ALA A 69 24.54 10.60 3.55
N THR A 70 23.44 11.23 3.99
CA THR A 70 22.59 12.03 3.10
C THR A 70 23.16 13.45 2.96
N SER A 71 22.61 14.27 2.06
CA SER A 71 22.99 15.69 1.89
C SER A 71 23.02 16.52 3.19
N ALA A 72 22.28 16.10 4.23
CA ALA A 72 22.30 16.69 5.58
C ALA A 72 23.70 16.85 6.22
N PHE A 73 24.69 16.04 5.83
CA PHE A 73 26.07 16.17 6.34
C PHE A 73 26.81 17.40 5.76
N GLY A 74 26.33 17.96 4.65
CA GLY A 74 26.98 19.04 3.92
C GLY A 74 26.95 20.42 4.59
N MET A 75 26.19 20.64 5.67
CA MET A 75 25.97 22.01 6.19
C MET A 75 26.96 22.49 7.27
N GLY A 76 27.94 21.69 7.72
CA GLY A 76 28.81 22.12 8.84
C GLY A 76 30.11 21.34 9.03
N VAL A 77 30.53 20.52 8.06
CA VAL A 77 31.74 19.69 8.18
C VAL A 77 32.91 20.34 7.46
N ASP A 78 33.98 20.59 8.22
CA ASP A 78 35.25 21.15 7.75
C ASP A 78 36.43 20.28 8.20
N LYS A 79 36.69 19.21 7.45
CA LYS A 79 37.82 18.29 7.66
C LYS A 79 38.74 18.36 6.45
N LYS A 80 40.01 18.71 6.68
CA LYS A 80 40.99 19.02 5.63
C LYS A 80 41.45 17.79 4.85
N ASP A 81 41.58 16.66 5.51
CA ASP A 81 42.20 15.44 4.99
C ASP A 81 41.23 14.49 4.25
N VAL A 82 39.99 14.91 3.98
CA VAL A 82 39.05 14.12 3.18
C VAL A 82 39.56 14.05 1.73
N GLY A 83 39.99 12.86 1.30
CA GLY A 83 40.53 12.64 -0.05
C GLY A 83 39.64 11.79 -0.95
N LEU A 84 38.49 11.30 -0.46
CA LEU A 84 37.58 10.48 -1.23
C LEU A 84 36.11 10.84 -0.98
N VAL A 85 35.39 11.21 -2.04
CA VAL A 85 33.94 11.35 -2.04
C VAL A 85 33.34 10.38 -3.05
N ILE A 86 32.37 9.57 -2.62
CA ILE A 86 31.67 8.63 -3.49
C ILE A 86 30.17 8.90 -3.42
N HIS A 87 29.57 9.28 -4.55
CA HIS A 87 28.13 9.33 -4.72
C HIS A 87 27.66 7.94 -5.10
N TYR A 88 27.18 7.17 -4.12
CA TYR A 88 26.61 5.85 -4.34
C TYR A 88 25.27 5.93 -5.08
N ASP A 89 24.49 6.94 -4.71
CA ASP A 89 23.36 7.46 -5.48
C ASP A 89 23.75 8.87 -5.98
N ILE A 90 23.48 9.18 -7.24
CA ILE A 90 23.75 10.52 -7.80
C ILE A 90 22.92 11.58 -7.07
N SER A 91 23.45 12.80 -6.94
CA SER A 91 22.73 13.94 -6.35
C SER A 91 21.53 14.33 -7.22
N ASP A 92 20.57 15.05 -6.65
CA ASP A 92 19.33 15.48 -7.34
C ASP A 92 19.51 16.75 -8.19
N SER A 93 20.68 17.38 -8.13
CA SER A 93 21.02 18.63 -8.80
C SER A 93 22.55 18.79 -8.92
N LEU A 94 23.01 19.61 -9.87
CA LEU A 94 24.44 19.89 -10.04
C LEU A 94 25.00 20.70 -8.86
N GLU A 95 24.19 21.58 -8.26
CA GLU A 95 24.56 22.38 -7.10
C GLU A 95 24.90 21.50 -5.90
N ASN A 96 24.02 20.54 -5.58
CA ASN A 96 24.27 19.61 -4.49
C ASN A 96 25.48 18.73 -4.80
N TYR A 97 25.61 18.21 -6.02
CA TYR A 97 26.77 17.42 -6.44
C TYR A 97 28.09 18.18 -6.24
N VAL A 98 28.18 19.44 -6.68
CA VAL A 98 29.40 20.25 -6.53
C VAL A 98 29.68 20.56 -5.06
N GLN A 99 28.66 20.87 -4.26
CA GLN A 99 28.82 21.13 -2.83
C GLN A 99 29.26 19.89 -2.03
N GLU A 100 28.77 18.71 -2.42
CA GLU A 100 29.11 17.40 -1.86
C GLU A 100 30.53 16.97 -2.27
N ALA A 101 30.87 17.13 -3.56
CA ALA A 101 32.20 16.85 -4.08
C ALA A 101 33.27 17.78 -3.47
N GLY A 102 32.97 19.06 -3.28
CA GLY A 102 33.85 20.07 -2.66
C GLY A 102 34.13 19.86 -1.16
N ARG A 103 33.66 18.74 -0.57
CA ARG A 103 34.09 18.30 0.77
C ARG A 103 35.43 17.61 0.76
N ALA A 104 35.86 17.08 -0.38
CA ALA A 104 37.20 16.56 -0.54
C ALA A 104 38.15 17.63 -1.12
N GLY A 105 39.45 17.45 -0.92
CA GLY A 105 40.46 18.31 -1.56
C GLY A 105 40.54 19.72 -0.98
N ARG A 106 40.26 19.87 0.32
CA ARG A 106 40.46 21.13 1.06
C ARG A 106 41.90 21.38 1.43
N ASP A 107 42.68 20.31 1.51
CA ASP A 107 44.12 20.36 1.68
C ASP A 107 44.79 20.54 0.29
N PRO A 108 45.55 21.64 0.06
CA PRO A 108 46.26 21.86 -1.20
C PRO A 108 47.26 20.76 -1.56
N ASP A 109 47.76 20.02 -0.57
CA ASP A 109 48.76 18.97 -0.75
C ASP A 109 48.13 17.58 -0.96
N LEU A 110 46.79 17.50 -0.97
CA LEU A 110 46.04 16.25 -1.10
C LEU A 110 45.32 16.16 -2.45
N GLU A 111 45.66 15.15 -3.25
CA GLU A 111 44.90 14.80 -4.44
C GLU A 111 43.61 14.06 -4.05
N ALA A 112 42.47 14.75 -4.15
CA ALA A 112 41.17 14.18 -3.86
C ALA A 112 40.53 13.52 -5.09
N ARG A 113 39.86 12.38 -4.86
CA ARG A 113 39.10 11.67 -5.89
C ARG A 113 37.60 11.74 -5.60
N CYS A 114 36.82 12.08 -6.62
CA CYS A 114 35.36 12.06 -6.55
C CYS A 114 34.79 11.05 -7.57
N PHE A 115 33.99 10.11 -7.10
CA PHE A 115 33.33 9.12 -7.96
C PHE A 115 31.81 9.24 -7.90
N VAL A 116 31.14 9.08 -9.04
CA VAL A 116 29.69 8.91 -9.14
C VAL A 116 29.40 7.52 -9.66
N LEU A 117 28.74 6.69 -8.85
CA LEU A 117 28.27 5.37 -9.29
C LEU A 117 26.90 5.55 -9.95
N TYR A 118 26.88 5.73 -11.27
CA TYR A 118 25.67 6.10 -12.02
C TYR A 118 24.99 4.91 -12.71
N SER A 119 23.66 4.96 -12.77
CA SER A 119 22.76 4.13 -13.58
C SER A 119 21.51 4.98 -13.85
N ASP A 120 20.93 4.93 -15.06
CA ASP A 120 19.75 5.76 -15.39
C ASP A 120 18.56 5.50 -14.45
N THR A 121 18.45 4.28 -13.91
CA THR A 121 17.47 3.89 -12.89
C THR A 121 17.58 4.66 -11.56
N ASP A 122 18.70 5.35 -11.31
CA ASP A 122 18.86 6.19 -10.12
C ASP A 122 18.09 7.49 -10.21
N LEU A 123 17.99 8.08 -11.41
CA LEU A 123 17.22 9.30 -11.65
C LEU A 123 15.73 9.06 -11.39
N ASP A 124 15.22 7.89 -11.76
CA ASP A 124 13.84 7.48 -11.48
C ASP A 124 13.51 7.54 -9.98
N LYS A 125 14.48 7.26 -9.10
CA LYS A 125 14.26 7.30 -7.65
C LYS A 125 14.04 8.73 -7.16
N HIS A 126 14.73 9.70 -7.76
CA HIS A 126 14.54 11.13 -7.47
C HIS A 126 13.18 11.60 -7.95
N PHE A 127 12.76 11.20 -9.16
CA PHE A 127 11.42 11.54 -9.66
C PHE A 127 10.31 10.93 -8.79
N ILE A 128 10.45 9.68 -8.36
CA ILE A 128 9.49 9.04 -7.44
C ILE A 128 9.45 9.78 -6.10
N LEU A 129 10.61 10.11 -5.52
CA LEU A 129 10.67 10.83 -4.24
C LEU A 129 10.05 12.24 -4.36
N LEU A 130 10.33 12.93 -5.46
CA LEU A 130 9.73 14.23 -5.77
C LEU A 130 8.21 14.09 -5.90
N ASN A 131 7.70 13.08 -6.61
CA ASN A 131 6.26 12.89 -6.77
C ASN A 131 5.55 12.54 -5.44
N GLN A 132 6.22 11.82 -4.54
CA GLN A 132 5.70 11.52 -3.19
C GLN A 132 5.59 12.76 -2.29
N THR A 133 6.54 13.69 -2.42
CA THR A 133 6.64 14.88 -1.54
C THR A 133 5.96 16.12 -2.12
N LYS A 134 5.85 16.21 -3.46
CA LYS A 134 5.18 17.27 -4.18
C LYS A 134 3.72 17.40 -3.74
N LEU A 135 3.23 18.62 -3.59
CA LEU A 135 1.82 18.91 -3.31
C LEU A 135 1.08 19.35 -4.57
N SER A 136 -0.08 18.74 -4.82
CA SER A 136 -0.99 19.17 -5.88
C SER A 136 -1.88 20.33 -5.43
N ILE A 137 -2.48 21.05 -6.39
CA ILE A 137 -3.44 22.12 -6.08
C ILE A 137 -4.67 21.58 -5.30
N SER A 138 -5.16 20.40 -5.67
CA SER A 138 -6.26 19.69 -5.01
C SER A 138 -5.94 19.42 -3.54
N GLU A 139 -4.72 18.96 -3.24
CA GLU A 139 -4.27 18.70 -1.87
C GLU A 139 -4.21 19.99 -1.02
N ILE A 140 -3.73 21.09 -1.59
CA ILE A 140 -3.73 22.40 -0.90
C ILE A 140 -5.17 22.89 -0.69
N GLN A 141 -6.07 22.65 -1.66
CA GLN A 141 -7.48 22.99 -1.52
C GLN A 141 -8.20 22.13 -0.45
N GLN A 142 -7.86 20.85 -0.32
CA GLN A 142 -8.35 19.97 0.75
C GLN A 142 -7.91 20.47 2.12
N VAL A 143 -6.62 20.83 2.27
CA VAL A 143 -6.09 21.45 3.49
C VAL A 143 -6.77 22.79 3.76
N TRP A 144 -7.01 23.60 2.73
CA TRP A 144 -7.75 24.86 2.89
C TRP A 144 -9.21 24.64 3.32
N LYS A 145 -9.89 23.63 2.77
CA LYS A 145 -11.23 23.23 3.20
C LYS A 145 -11.23 22.81 4.66
N ALA A 146 -10.26 22.00 5.08
CA ALA A 146 -10.07 21.61 6.47
C ALA A 146 -9.85 22.81 7.39
N VAL A 147 -8.96 23.73 7.02
CA VAL A 147 -8.72 24.98 7.77
C VAL A 147 -10.00 25.80 7.87
N LYS A 148 -10.78 25.93 6.79
CA LYS A 148 -12.06 26.65 6.81
C LYS A 148 -13.09 26.03 7.75
N ASP A 149 -13.17 24.70 7.78
CA ASP A 149 -14.07 23.97 8.65
C ASP A 149 -13.66 24.11 10.11
N LEU A 150 -12.36 24.04 10.41
CA LEU A 150 -11.79 24.25 11.75
C LEU A 150 -11.97 25.71 12.23
N THR A 151 -11.91 26.66 11.30
CA THR A 151 -12.09 28.12 11.57
C THR A 151 -13.52 28.60 11.26
N ARG A 152 -14.51 27.71 11.25
CA ARG A 152 -15.89 28.06 10.90
C ARG A 152 -16.54 28.99 11.92
N GLN A 153 -16.32 28.72 13.21
CA GLN A 153 -16.90 29.49 14.32
C GLN A 153 -15.99 30.63 14.79
N ARG A 154 -14.67 30.45 14.69
CA ARG A 154 -13.65 31.43 15.09
C ARG A 154 -12.60 31.54 14.01
N MET A 155 -12.07 32.74 13.76
CA MET A 155 -11.01 32.97 12.77
C MET A 155 -9.65 32.37 13.17
N HIS A 156 -9.59 31.72 14.32
CA HIS A 156 -8.40 31.18 14.95
C HIS A 156 -8.65 29.72 15.34
N ALA A 157 -7.66 28.85 15.11
CA ALA A 157 -7.70 27.44 15.47
C ALA A 157 -6.33 26.94 15.92
N CYS A 158 -6.31 26.21 17.05
CA CYS A 158 -5.15 25.45 17.51
C CYS A 158 -5.33 23.97 17.17
N CYS A 159 -4.62 23.50 16.16
CA CYS A 159 -4.75 22.13 15.64
C CYS A 159 -3.41 21.54 15.23
N SER A 160 -3.25 20.22 15.36
CA SER A 160 -2.05 19.53 14.90
C SER A 160 -2.12 19.26 13.39
N ALA A 161 -0.97 18.92 12.81
CA ALA A 161 -0.91 18.59 11.39
C ALA A 161 -1.78 17.36 11.05
N LEU A 162 -1.86 16.38 11.96
CA LEU A 162 -2.70 15.18 11.79
C LEU A 162 -4.19 15.49 11.81
N GLU A 163 -4.65 16.42 12.65
CA GLU A 163 -6.05 16.83 12.66
C GLU A 163 -6.47 17.52 11.36
N ILE A 164 -5.61 18.40 10.84
CA ILE A 164 -5.84 19.05 9.55
C ILE A 164 -5.85 18.00 8.44
N ALA A 165 -4.92 17.04 8.46
CA ALA A 165 -4.85 15.94 7.51
C ALA A 165 -6.15 15.11 7.52
N ARG A 166 -6.60 14.66 8.70
CA ARG A 166 -7.84 13.88 8.85
C ARG A 166 -9.06 14.66 8.35
N LYS A 167 -9.14 15.95 8.69
CA LYS A 167 -10.23 16.83 8.23
C LYS A 167 -10.16 17.09 6.72
N ALA A 168 -8.97 17.07 6.14
CA ALA A 168 -8.72 17.18 4.71
C ALA A 168 -9.00 15.87 3.95
N GLY A 169 -9.25 14.77 4.65
CA GLY A 169 -9.52 13.47 4.04
C GLY A 169 -8.26 12.60 3.85
N TRP A 170 -7.13 12.96 4.46
CA TRP A 170 -5.86 12.23 4.34
C TRP A 170 -5.77 11.16 5.44
N ASP A 171 -5.21 10.00 5.11
CA ASP A 171 -5.06 8.83 6.00
C ASP A 171 -3.59 8.38 6.13
N ASP A 172 -3.35 7.30 6.90
CA ASP A 172 -2.04 6.69 7.13
C ASP A 172 -1.31 6.21 5.86
N SER A 173 -2.01 6.11 4.72
CA SER A 173 -1.37 5.75 3.46
C SER A 173 -0.50 6.89 2.90
N VAL A 174 -0.72 8.12 3.37
CA VAL A 174 0.04 9.31 3.00
C VAL A 174 1.40 9.34 3.71
N SER A 175 2.48 9.17 2.96
CA SER A 175 3.84 9.29 3.51
C SER A 175 4.16 10.72 3.94
N ASP A 176 4.84 10.87 5.09
CA ASP A 176 5.29 12.16 5.63
C ASP A 176 4.16 13.20 5.75
N ILE A 177 2.96 12.74 6.16
CA ILE A 177 1.71 13.51 6.23
C ILE A 177 1.87 14.86 6.94
N GLU A 178 2.60 14.91 8.07
CA GLU A 178 2.83 16.15 8.82
C GLU A 178 3.61 17.18 8.00
N THR A 179 4.68 16.74 7.30
CA THR A 179 5.50 17.59 6.44
C THR A 179 4.68 18.15 5.28
N ARG A 180 3.82 17.32 4.69
CA ARG A 180 2.92 17.71 3.61
C ARG A 180 1.90 18.76 4.07
N VAL A 181 1.26 18.55 5.23
CA VAL A 181 0.34 19.55 5.79
C VAL A 181 1.07 20.87 6.07
N ARG A 182 2.25 20.82 6.69
CA ARG A 182 3.05 22.02 6.97
C ARG A 182 3.44 22.77 5.69
N THR A 183 3.77 22.05 4.63
CA THR A 183 4.11 22.64 3.32
C THR A 183 2.86 23.26 2.66
N ALA A 184 1.70 22.61 2.75
CA ALA A 184 0.43 23.15 2.26
C ALA A 184 0.02 24.42 3.01
N LEU A 185 0.17 24.43 4.34
CA LEU A 185 -0.06 25.61 5.16
C LEU A 185 0.91 26.74 4.81
N GLY A 186 2.19 26.43 4.54
CA GLY A 186 3.17 27.40 4.06
C GLY A 186 2.79 28.02 2.71
N ALA A 187 2.29 27.21 1.77
CA ALA A 187 1.81 27.71 0.47
C ALA A 187 0.56 28.62 0.62
N LEU A 188 -0.35 28.27 1.54
CA LEU A 188 -1.51 29.10 1.88
C LEU A 188 -1.10 30.42 2.54
N GLU A 189 -0.12 30.39 3.45
CA GLU A 189 0.43 31.57 4.11
C GLU A 189 1.10 32.51 3.11
N GLN A 190 1.96 31.98 2.24
CA GLN A 190 2.63 32.77 1.21
C GLN A 190 1.65 33.43 0.23
N ALA A 191 0.52 32.79 -0.05
CA ALA A 191 -0.57 33.34 -0.86
C ALA A 191 -1.57 34.22 -0.05
N GLY A 192 -1.30 34.45 1.24
CA GLY A 192 -2.08 35.31 2.12
C GLY A 192 -3.46 34.78 2.52
N TYR A 193 -3.66 33.45 2.51
CA TYR A 193 -4.92 32.83 2.94
C TYR A 193 -5.03 32.70 4.47
N LEU A 194 -3.88 32.50 5.14
CA LEU A 194 -3.77 32.33 6.58
C LEU A 194 -2.46 32.92 7.11
N GLU A 195 -2.36 33.04 8.43
CA GLU A 195 -1.16 33.37 9.19
C GLU A 195 -0.90 32.24 10.19
N ARG A 196 0.37 31.81 10.34
CA ARG A 196 0.76 30.84 11.36
C ARG A 196 1.32 31.54 12.60
N GLY A 197 0.83 31.14 13.77
CA GLY A 197 1.39 31.52 15.08
C GLY A 197 2.46 30.52 15.54
N ASN A 198 2.86 30.64 16.81
CA ASN A 198 3.82 29.70 17.41
C ASN A 198 3.18 28.35 17.69
N ASN A 199 3.99 27.27 17.69
CA ASN A 199 3.53 25.97 18.16
C ASN A 199 3.22 26.04 19.65
N VAL A 200 2.07 25.51 20.06
CA VAL A 200 1.60 25.49 21.46
C VAL A 200 1.54 24.02 21.93
N PRO A 201 2.68 23.42 22.34
CA PRO A 201 2.68 22.07 22.88
C PRO A 201 1.94 22.05 24.23
N ARG A 202 0.97 21.14 24.39
CA ARG A 202 0.26 20.90 25.64
C ARG A 202 0.59 19.52 26.19
N VAL A 203 0.99 19.46 27.47
CA VAL A 203 1.23 18.22 28.21
C VAL A 203 -0.05 17.83 28.93
N TYR A 204 -0.43 16.55 28.87
CA TYR A 204 -1.63 16.00 29.50
C TYR A 204 -1.34 15.00 30.63
N ALA A 205 -0.20 14.32 30.60
CA ALA A 205 0.27 13.44 31.66
C ALA A 205 1.78 13.24 31.56
N THR A 206 2.43 12.96 32.69
CA THR A 206 3.87 12.71 32.80
C THR A 206 4.21 11.32 33.33
N GLY A 207 3.19 10.53 33.72
CA GLY A 207 3.37 9.17 34.23
C GLY A 207 2.14 8.27 34.10
N ILE A 208 2.39 6.95 34.12
CA ILE A 208 1.37 5.89 34.26
C ILE A 208 1.58 5.27 35.63
N THR A 209 0.58 5.34 36.51
CA THR A 209 0.70 4.90 37.92
C THR A 209 0.38 3.42 38.14
N VAL A 210 -0.39 2.85 37.23
CA VAL A 210 -0.85 1.46 37.27
C VAL A 210 0.27 0.51 36.85
N LYS A 211 0.39 -0.63 37.53
CA LYS A 211 1.49 -1.58 37.31
C LYS A 211 1.33 -2.40 36.05
N ASN A 212 0.09 -2.66 35.65
CA ASN A 212 -0.24 -3.46 34.48
C ASN A 212 -1.63 -3.10 33.94
N ILE A 213 -1.97 -3.68 32.79
CA ILE A 213 -3.23 -3.41 32.11
C ILE A 213 -4.46 -3.92 32.87
N ASP A 214 -4.30 -4.98 33.66
CA ASP A 214 -5.41 -5.59 34.41
C ASP A 214 -5.83 -4.70 35.58
N GLU A 215 -4.85 -4.10 36.27
CA GLU A 215 -5.07 -3.07 37.28
C GLU A 215 -5.72 -1.83 36.67
N ALA A 216 -5.22 -1.37 35.52
CA ALA A 216 -5.80 -0.24 34.80
C ALA A 216 -7.27 -0.50 34.42
N ARG A 217 -7.55 -1.66 33.82
CA ARG A 217 -8.89 -2.07 33.42
C ARG A 217 -9.82 -2.12 34.62
N LYS A 218 -9.39 -2.75 35.72
CA LYS A 218 -10.18 -2.86 36.95
C LYS A 218 -10.56 -1.48 37.47
N ARG A 219 -9.60 -0.55 37.60
CA ARG A 219 -9.86 0.82 38.09
C ARG A 219 -10.77 1.62 37.16
N ILE A 220 -10.62 1.47 35.84
CA ILE A 220 -11.51 2.13 34.87
C ILE A 220 -12.93 1.57 34.97
N THR A 221 -13.11 0.25 35.08
CA THR A 221 -14.44 -0.38 35.17
C THR A 221 -15.14 -0.09 36.50
N GLU A 222 -14.39 0.06 37.60
CA GLU A 222 -14.93 0.34 38.94
C GLU A 222 -15.18 1.83 39.20
N SER A 223 -14.71 2.72 38.32
CA SER A 223 -14.82 4.17 38.47
C SER A 223 -16.19 4.71 38.08
N LEU A 224 -16.68 5.69 38.86
CA LEU A 224 -17.90 6.46 38.56
C LEU A 224 -17.68 7.56 37.50
N LEU A 225 -16.43 7.82 37.11
CA LEU A 225 -16.07 8.84 36.11
C LEU A 225 -16.21 8.35 34.66
N PHE A 226 -16.43 7.04 34.44
CA PHE A 226 -16.59 6.45 33.12
C PHE A 226 -17.97 5.80 32.96
N GLU A 227 -18.68 6.14 31.88
CA GLU A 227 -19.91 5.43 31.49
C GLU A 227 -19.56 4.11 30.76
N ASN A 228 -20.52 3.16 30.68
CA ASN A 228 -20.28 1.82 30.12
C ASN A 228 -19.65 1.84 28.70
N GLU A 229 -20.02 2.78 27.84
CA GLU A 229 -19.43 2.92 26.48
C GLU A 229 -18.04 3.58 26.49
N GLU A 230 -17.71 4.37 27.51
CA GLU A 230 -16.44 5.08 27.63
C GLU A 230 -15.34 4.23 28.30
N VAL A 231 -15.73 3.25 29.12
CA VAL A 231 -14.81 2.28 29.74
C VAL A 231 -14.00 1.56 28.65
N GLU A 232 -14.65 1.09 27.58
CA GLU A 232 -13.96 0.38 26.50
C GLU A 232 -12.96 1.28 25.76
N LYS A 233 -13.33 2.54 25.52
CA LYS A 233 -12.45 3.56 24.90
C LYS A 233 -11.24 3.86 25.79
N ALA A 234 -11.45 4.09 27.08
CA ALA A 234 -10.38 4.36 28.05
C ALA A 234 -9.43 3.17 28.20
N VAL A 235 -9.94 1.93 28.23
CA VAL A 235 -9.13 0.71 28.25
C VAL A 235 -8.27 0.58 26.98
N ARG A 236 -8.81 0.94 25.82
CA ARG A 236 -8.04 0.96 24.56
C ARG A 236 -6.93 2.01 24.58
N ILE A 237 -7.20 3.19 25.11
CA ILE A 237 -6.19 4.27 25.25
C ILE A 237 -5.07 3.84 26.19
N ILE A 238 -5.38 3.38 27.41
CA ILE A 238 -4.34 2.99 28.38
C ILE A 238 -3.52 1.79 27.91
N LYS A 239 -4.13 0.84 27.19
CA LYS A 239 -3.42 -0.27 26.53
C LYS A 239 -2.36 0.25 25.57
N SER A 240 -2.71 1.24 24.75
CA SER A 240 -1.80 1.86 23.77
C SER A 240 -0.67 2.62 24.47
N LEU A 241 -1.00 3.42 25.50
CA LEU A 241 -0.03 4.17 26.30
C LEU A 241 1.00 3.24 26.98
N ILE A 242 0.53 2.16 27.63
CA ILE A 242 1.39 1.17 28.29
C ILE A 242 2.28 0.45 27.26
N SER A 243 1.72 0.05 26.12
CA SER A 243 2.50 -0.61 25.06
C SER A 243 3.63 0.29 24.54
N GLN A 244 3.37 1.58 24.33
CA GLN A 244 4.38 2.53 23.87
C GLN A 244 5.48 2.76 24.91
N LYS A 245 5.14 2.83 26.22
CA LYS A 245 6.11 2.91 27.32
C LYS A 245 7.11 1.74 27.31
N TYR A 246 6.64 0.51 27.11
CA TYR A 246 7.52 -0.67 27.07
C TYR A 246 8.37 -0.77 25.80
N ILE A 247 7.84 -0.36 24.63
CA ILE A 247 8.58 -0.35 23.37
C ILE A 247 9.72 0.68 23.41
N ALA A 248 9.45 1.89 23.91
CA ALA A 248 10.46 2.95 24.03
C ALA A 248 11.62 2.52 24.97
N LYS A 249 11.29 1.86 26.08
CA LYS A 249 12.29 1.31 27.03
C LYS A 249 13.19 0.23 26.42
N ALA A 250 12.67 -0.56 25.47
CA ALA A 250 13.47 -1.57 24.76
C ALA A 250 14.40 -0.98 23.70
N GLN A 251 14.15 0.25 23.25
CA GLN A 251 14.89 0.92 22.16
C GLN A 251 15.77 2.09 22.65
N ASN A 252 15.89 2.31 23.98
CA ASN A 252 16.56 3.49 24.56
C ASN A 252 16.05 4.83 23.99
N ALA A 253 14.76 4.93 23.67
CA ALA A 253 14.13 6.15 23.15
C ALA A 253 13.31 6.86 24.25
N GLU A 254 13.13 8.18 24.14
CA GLU A 254 12.23 8.94 25.03
C GLU A 254 10.78 8.41 24.90
N ALA A 255 10.15 8.12 26.04
CA ALA A 255 8.78 7.59 26.08
C ALA A 255 7.75 8.72 25.92
N GLU A 256 7.64 9.27 24.70
CA GLU A 256 6.62 10.25 24.32
C GLU A 256 5.44 9.55 23.63
N SER A 257 4.21 9.91 24.03
CA SER A 257 2.97 9.51 23.40
C SER A 257 2.17 10.75 23.01
N ARG A 258 1.72 10.82 21.76
CA ARG A 258 1.01 12.00 21.26
C ARG A 258 -0.50 11.78 21.21
N VAL A 259 -1.27 12.73 21.75
CA VAL A 259 -2.75 12.66 21.81
C VAL A 259 -3.37 12.52 20.42
N ASP A 260 -2.84 13.25 19.44
CA ASP A 260 -3.32 13.19 18.06
C ASP A 260 -2.99 11.85 17.38
N TYR A 261 -1.84 11.23 17.67
CA TYR A 261 -1.53 9.87 17.21
C TYR A 261 -2.43 8.81 17.85
N LEU A 262 -2.71 8.92 19.16
CA LEU A 262 -3.61 7.99 19.85
C LEU A 262 -5.04 8.09 19.31
N ALA A 263 -5.50 9.32 19.05
CA ALA A 263 -6.79 9.54 18.41
C ALA A 263 -6.87 8.85 17.04
N ASP A 264 -5.76 8.84 16.30
CA ASP A 264 -5.67 8.21 14.97
C ASP A 264 -5.68 6.69 15.05
N ILE A 265 -4.72 6.10 15.77
CA ILE A 265 -4.56 4.65 15.91
C ILE A 265 -5.83 3.99 16.48
N LEU A 266 -6.55 4.70 17.35
CA LEU A 266 -7.71 4.15 18.04
C LEU A 266 -9.05 4.49 17.34
N GLY A 267 -9.04 5.32 16.29
CA GLY A 267 -10.26 5.78 15.64
C GLY A 267 -11.16 6.61 16.55
N LEU A 268 -10.56 7.41 17.43
CA LEU A 268 -11.25 8.28 18.39
C LEU A 268 -11.10 9.75 17.98
N SER A 269 -12.00 10.61 18.43
CA SER A 269 -11.82 12.06 18.35
C SER A 269 -10.79 12.54 19.37
N LYS A 270 -10.10 13.65 19.07
CA LYS A 270 -9.21 14.30 20.04
C LYS A 270 -9.93 14.61 21.35
N SER A 271 -11.17 15.09 21.29
CA SER A 271 -11.97 15.38 22.49
C SER A 271 -12.21 14.14 23.34
N GLU A 272 -12.47 12.99 22.72
CA GLU A 272 -12.63 11.72 23.44
C GLU A 272 -11.32 11.27 24.08
N VAL A 273 -10.19 11.31 23.36
CA VAL A 273 -8.89 10.94 23.92
C VAL A 273 -8.50 11.87 25.06
N VAL A 274 -8.64 13.19 24.87
CA VAL A 274 -8.37 14.18 25.92
C VAL A 274 -9.27 13.96 27.12
N SER A 275 -10.58 13.76 26.92
CA SER A 275 -11.53 13.50 28.00
C SER A 275 -11.16 12.23 28.77
N SER A 276 -10.86 11.13 28.08
CA SER A 276 -10.44 9.88 28.73
C SER A 276 -9.11 10.02 29.45
N VAL A 277 -8.13 10.73 28.89
CA VAL A 277 -6.84 11.01 29.53
C VAL A 277 -7.02 11.85 30.79
N GLU A 278 -7.84 12.91 30.74
CA GLU A 278 -8.16 13.75 31.90
C GLU A 278 -8.91 12.98 33.00
N ARG A 279 -9.85 12.10 32.63
CA ARG A 279 -10.55 11.27 33.61
C ARG A 279 -9.67 10.17 34.20
N MET A 280 -8.80 9.57 33.38
CA MET A 280 -7.77 8.64 33.89
C MET A 280 -6.79 9.35 34.82
N ARG A 281 -6.54 10.65 34.59
CA ARG A 281 -5.77 11.49 35.50
C ARG A 281 -6.53 11.74 36.82
N GLN A 282 -7.83 12.02 36.75
CA GLN A 282 -8.68 12.19 37.94
C GLN A 282 -8.80 10.91 38.78
N GLU A 283 -8.89 9.74 38.14
CA GLU A 283 -8.85 8.42 38.80
C GLU A 283 -7.44 7.99 39.26
N GLY A 284 -6.43 8.82 39.02
CA GLY A 284 -5.04 8.52 39.38
C GLY A 284 -4.48 7.27 38.70
N ILE A 285 -5.01 6.88 37.52
CA ILE A 285 -4.50 5.83 36.62
C ILE A 285 -3.35 6.39 35.75
N LEU A 286 -3.54 7.62 35.30
CA LEU A 286 -2.48 8.50 34.85
C LEU A 286 -2.19 9.45 35.99
N ALA A 287 -0.96 9.92 36.10
CA ALA A 287 -0.64 10.96 37.08
C ALA A 287 0.24 12.02 36.46
N ASP A 288 0.25 13.16 37.13
CA ASP A 288 1.30 14.16 37.04
C ASP A 288 2.53 13.77 37.90
N SER A 289 2.50 12.58 38.53
CA SER A 289 3.41 12.23 39.60
C SER A 289 3.56 10.72 39.81
N LYS A 290 4.68 10.19 39.33
CA LYS A 290 5.58 9.16 39.90
C LYS A 290 6.46 8.76 38.71
N ASP A 291 7.77 9.07 38.76
CA ASP A 291 8.87 8.44 37.99
C ASP A 291 10.07 9.41 37.72
N ILE A 292 10.01 10.70 38.08
CA ILE A 292 11.14 11.63 37.82
C ILE A 292 12.36 11.23 38.66
N SER A 293 13.39 10.72 37.98
CA SER A 293 14.71 10.50 38.54
C SER A 293 15.59 11.70 38.17
N ALA A 294 16.01 12.45 39.17
CA ALA A 294 17.04 13.48 39.02
C ALA A 294 18.41 12.81 39.03
N PHE A 295 19.09 12.84 37.89
CA PHE A 295 20.50 12.55 37.79
C PHE A 295 21.25 13.87 37.97
N LEU A 296 21.98 13.95 39.07
CA LEU A 296 22.99 14.99 39.29
C LEU A 296 24.19 14.58 38.44
N ASN A 297 24.64 15.44 37.52
CA ASN A 297 25.76 15.11 36.64
C ASN A 297 27.03 14.88 37.48
N ASP A 298 27.62 13.70 37.28
CA ASP A 298 28.88 13.19 37.83
C ASP A 298 28.90 12.78 39.31
N ALA A 299 28.94 11.44 39.51
CA ALA A 299 29.50 10.81 40.69
C ALA A 299 30.99 11.19 40.81
N GLY A 300 31.29 12.30 41.52
CA GLY A 300 32.66 12.68 41.86
C GLY A 300 32.92 14.17 42.12
N GLU A 301 32.05 15.09 41.70
CA GLU A 301 32.27 16.54 41.89
C GLU A 301 31.04 17.24 42.49
N SER A 302 31.27 17.98 43.58
CA SER A 302 30.27 18.48 44.55
C SER A 302 29.18 19.43 44.00
N GLU A 303 28.09 19.59 44.78
CA GLU A 303 26.99 20.59 44.72
C GLU A 303 27.36 21.94 44.07
N ASN A 304 28.60 22.36 44.24
CA ASN A 304 29.20 23.55 43.64
C ASN A 304 29.10 23.63 42.11
N LYS A 305 29.12 22.53 41.33
CA LYS A 305 29.07 22.59 39.85
C LYS A 305 27.68 23.00 39.35
N SER A 306 26.62 22.36 39.85
CA SER A 306 25.24 22.71 39.50
C SER A 306 24.86 24.11 39.99
N LYS A 307 25.32 24.51 41.19
CA LYS A 307 25.20 25.90 41.66
C LYS A 307 25.94 26.88 40.76
N ARG A 308 27.20 26.62 40.37
CA ARG A 308 27.96 27.48 39.44
C ARG A 308 27.29 27.63 38.09
N LEU A 309 26.71 26.56 37.53
CA LEU A 309 25.95 26.62 36.28
C LEU A 309 24.69 27.47 36.44
N LEU A 310 23.92 27.29 37.52
CA LEU A 310 22.75 28.10 37.81
C LEU A 310 23.12 29.59 37.92
N GLU A 311 24.14 29.93 38.70
CA GLU A 311 24.64 31.32 38.88
C GLU A 311 25.09 31.96 37.56
N ARG A 312 25.78 31.18 36.72
CA ARG A 312 26.23 31.63 35.40
C ARG A 312 25.05 31.99 34.50
N PHE A 313 24.07 31.10 34.41
CA PHE A 313 22.86 31.33 33.60
C PHE A 313 21.97 32.43 34.19
N MET A 314 21.89 32.54 35.52
CA MET A 314 21.19 33.62 36.22
C MET A 314 21.78 34.99 35.87
N THR A 315 23.12 35.11 35.86
CA THR A 315 23.82 36.35 35.50
C THR A 315 23.53 36.73 34.04
N LEU A 316 23.62 35.76 33.13
CA LEU A 316 23.36 35.97 31.70
C LEU A 316 21.89 36.33 31.43
N GLU A 317 20.95 35.66 32.08
CA GLU A 317 19.52 35.93 31.91
C GLU A 317 19.14 37.31 32.45
N ARG A 318 19.63 37.69 33.65
CA ARG A 318 19.41 39.01 34.23
C ARG A 318 19.98 40.11 33.32
N TYR A 319 21.13 39.87 32.69
CA TYR A 319 21.67 40.76 31.66
C TYR A 319 20.73 40.89 30.46
N ILE A 320 20.24 39.77 29.90
CA ILE A 320 19.34 39.77 28.74
C ILE A 320 18.03 40.51 29.08
N LEU A 321 17.38 40.17 30.20
CA LEU A 321 16.13 40.80 30.62
C LEU A 321 16.29 42.29 30.91
N GLY A 322 17.44 42.71 31.46
CA GLY A 322 17.73 44.13 31.70
C GLY A 322 18.01 44.94 30.42
N HIS A 323 18.37 44.28 29.32
CA HIS A 323 18.63 44.94 28.02
C HIS A 323 17.41 44.96 27.09
N ILE A 324 16.35 44.21 27.42
CA ILE A 324 15.07 44.28 26.72
C ILE A 324 14.23 45.36 27.43
N SER A 325 14.34 46.60 26.96
CA SER A 325 13.48 47.71 27.38
C SER A 325 12.00 47.46 27.04
N ASP A 326 11.10 48.36 27.44
CA ASP A 326 9.69 48.32 27.00
C ASP A 326 9.54 48.35 25.47
N ASP A 327 10.55 48.87 24.74
CA ASP A 327 10.66 48.80 23.28
C ASP A 327 11.39 47.54 22.78
N SER A 328 11.03 47.07 21.58
CA SER A 328 11.60 45.88 20.95
C SER A 328 13.10 46.02 20.66
N LEU A 329 13.93 45.13 21.21
CA LEU A 329 15.37 45.05 20.96
C LEU A 329 15.64 44.24 19.69
N ARG A 330 16.27 44.87 18.68
CA ARG A 330 16.71 44.20 17.45
C ARG A 330 18.22 43.99 17.44
N ILE A 331 18.67 42.74 17.47
CA ILE A 331 20.10 42.38 17.59
C ILE A 331 20.37 40.99 16.96
N SER A 332 21.61 40.65 16.61
CA SER A 332 21.98 39.26 16.26
C SER A 332 22.46 38.47 17.48
N TYR A 333 22.42 37.14 17.44
CA TYR A 333 22.95 36.28 18.52
C TYR A 333 24.41 36.58 18.85
N LYS A 334 25.23 36.80 17.82
CA LYS A 334 26.65 37.14 17.96
C LYS A 334 26.84 38.49 18.65
N GLN A 335 26.13 39.53 18.22
CA GLN A 335 26.22 40.85 18.83
C GLN A 335 25.74 40.85 20.29
N LEU A 336 24.69 40.08 20.60
CA LEU A 336 24.19 39.93 21.97
C LEU A 336 25.22 39.22 22.87
N ASN A 337 25.89 38.19 22.34
CA ASN A 337 26.98 37.49 23.02
C ASN A 337 28.19 38.40 23.28
N ASP A 338 28.65 39.09 22.23
CA ASP A 338 29.79 40.01 22.32
C ASP A 338 29.51 41.15 23.32
N SER A 339 28.26 41.64 23.38
CA SER A 339 27.84 42.66 24.33
C SER A 339 27.78 42.14 25.77
N ALA A 340 27.28 40.92 25.98
CA ALA A 340 27.23 40.30 27.31
C ALA A 340 28.63 40.08 27.89
N GLN A 341 29.58 39.61 27.06
CA GLN A 341 30.97 39.41 27.47
C GLN A 341 31.66 40.73 27.84
N LYS A 342 31.42 41.82 27.09
CA LYS A 342 31.97 43.15 27.41
C LYS A 342 31.43 43.73 28.71
N ASN A 343 30.22 43.37 29.13
CA ASN A 343 29.58 43.86 30.35
C ASN A 343 29.78 42.91 31.56
N GLY A 344 30.80 42.06 31.52
CA GLY A 344 31.20 41.24 32.68
C GLY A 344 30.63 39.82 32.72
N VAL A 345 29.92 39.36 31.68
CA VAL A 345 29.46 37.96 31.56
C VAL A 345 30.43 37.15 30.69
N GLU A 346 31.68 37.03 31.13
CA GLU A 346 32.80 36.50 30.33
C GLU A 346 32.64 35.04 29.87
N THR A 347 31.77 34.26 30.50
CA THR A 347 31.55 32.83 30.22
C THR A 347 30.35 32.54 29.32
N ALA A 348 29.67 33.56 28.79
CA ALA A 348 28.53 33.40 27.89
C ALA A 348 28.94 32.89 26.50
N THR A 349 28.12 31.99 25.94
CA THR A 349 28.23 31.54 24.55
C THR A 349 26.94 31.79 23.77
N GLU A 350 27.02 31.84 22.44
CA GLU A 350 25.82 31.91 21.58
C GLU A 350 24.84 30.75 21.85
N LYS A 351 25.36 29.58 22.22
CA LYS A 351 24.54 28.41 22.58
C LYS A 351 23.73 28.69 23.84
N ASP A 352 24.35 29.25 24.88
CA ASP A 352 23.68 29.57 26.14
C ASP A 352 22.58 30.62 25.93
N ILE A 353 22.83 31.62 25.10
CA ILE A 353 21.85 32.66 24.72
C ILE A 353 20.68 32.03 23.95
N ARG A 354 20.94 31.13 23.00
CA ARG A 354 19.88 30.41 22.27
C ARG A 354 19.02 29.57 23.21
N THR A 355 19.64 28.86 24.15
CA THR A 355 18.94 28.06 25.18
C THR A 355 18.05 28.93 26.05
N LEU A 356 18.56 30.05 26.56
CA LEU A 356 17.80 30.99 27.39
C LEU A 356 16.65 31.64 26.61
N LEU A 357 16.91 32.20 25.42
CA LEU A 357 15.87 32.86 24.63
C LEU A 357 14.79 31.88 24.19
N TYR A 358 15.13 30.63 23.89
CA TYR A 358 14.15 29.58 23.65
C TYR A 358 13.26 29.38 24.88
N PHE A 359 13.85 29.19 26.06
CA PHE A 359 13.10 29.02 27.31
C PHE A 359 12.19 30.22 27.61
N LEU A 360 12.72 31.44 27.53
CA LEU A 360 11.99 32.69 27.81
C LEU A 360 10.84 32.91 26.84
N THR A 361 11.02 32.54 25.56
CA THR A 361 9.95 32.63 24.56
C THR A 361 8.85 31.61 24.84
N VAL A 362 9.24 30.35 25.15
CA VAL A 362 8.30 29.25 25.42
C VAL A 362 7.47 29.51 26.69
N LYS A 363 8.08 30.08 27.73
CA LYS A 363 7.40 30.39 29.01
C LYS A 363 6.75 31.77 29.06
N GLY A 364 6.74 32.50 27.94
CA GLY A 364 6.03 33.77 27.79
C GLY A 364 6.67 34.96 28.51
N TYR A 365 7.97 34.91 28.80
CA TYR A 365 8.71 36.08 29.30
C TYR A 365 8.95 37.08 28.15
N THR A 366 9.31 36.55 26.98
CA THR A 366 9.64 37.37 25.80
C THR A 366 8.90 36.89 24.56
N ARG A 367 8.74 37.77 23.58
CA ARG A 367 8.34 37.45 22.22
C ARG A 367 9.56 37.62 21.32
N LYS A 368 9.82 36.60 20.49
CA LYS A 368 10.90 36.61 19.50
C LYS A 368 10.32 36.62 18.08
N LYS A 369 10.80 37.51 17.23
CA LYS A 369 10.71 37.41 15.76
C LYS A 369 12.11 37.31 15.17
N GLU A 370 12.25 36.60 14.05
CA GLU A 370 13.53 36.45 13.36
C GLU A 370 13.34 36.83 11.88
N ASP A 371 14.24 37.67 11.37
CA ASP A 371 14.22 38.09 9.96
C ASP A 371 15.07 37.16 9.07
N VAL A 372 14.99 37.38 7.76
CA VAL A 372 15.72 36.59 6.73
C VAL A 372 17.25 36.69 6.90
N ALA A 373 17.75 37.68 7.65
CA ALA A 373 19.17 37.89 7.93
C ALA A 373 19.61 37.37 9.31
N HIS A 374 18.76 36.58 9.99
CA HIS A 374 18.99 36.04 11.34
C HIS A 374 19.15 37.10 12.44
N ASN A 375 18.64 38.32 12.25
CA ASN A 375 18.49 39.25 13.36
C ASN A 375 17.24 38.86 14.15
N ILE A 376 17.37 38.89 15.47
CA ILE A 376 16.28 38.65 16.40
C ILE A 376 15.71 39.98 16.87
N GLU A 377 14.39 40.08 16.87
CA GLU A 377 13.63 41.15 17.50
C GLU A 377 12.98 40.57 18.77
N LEU A 378 13.35 41.10 19.93
CA LEU A 378 12.93 40.64 21.25
C LEU A 378 12.08 41.72 21.92
N SER A 379 10.93 41.36 22.49
CA SER A 379 10.13 42.25 23.34
C SER A 379 9.64 41.51 24.59
N CYS A 380 9.58 42.19 25.73
CA CYS A 380 8.94 41.64 26.93
C CYS A 380 7.43 41.51 26.71
N GLN A 381 6.81 40.47 27.26
CA GLN A 381 5.34 40.29 27.19
C GLN A 381 4.60 40.95 28.36
N MET A 382 5.34 41.23 29.44
CA MET A 382 4.88 41.93 30.63
C MET A 382 5.78 43.15 30.87
N ASP A 383 5.40 44.04 31.77
CA ASP A 383 6.30 45.10 32.21
C ASP A 383 7.58 44.52 32.83
N VAL A 384 8.67 45.28 32.73
CA VAL A 384 10.01 44.83 33.17
C VAL A 384 10.01 44.47 34.66
N GLU A 385 9.26 45.18 35.50
CA GLU A 385 9.23 44.94 36.95
C GLU A 385 8.56 43.59 37.27
N SER A 386 7.41 43.30 36.67
CA SER A 386 6.73 42.01 36.82
C SER A 386 7.54 40.85 36.24
N THR A 387 8.22 41.08 35.13
CA THR A 387 9.11 40.09 34.48
C THR A 387 10.28 39.73 35.40
N LEU A 388 10.91 40.73 36.01
CA LEU A 388 12.00 40.53 36.97
C LEU A 388 11.50 39.84 38.25
N LYS A 389 10.33 40.20 38.79
CA LYS A 389 9.74 39.48 39.95
C LYS A 389 9.50 37.99 39.66
N ARG A 390 8.99 37.67 38.46
CA ARG A 390 8.78 36.28 38.03
C ARG A 390 10.10 35.53 37.84
N PHE A 391 11.14 36.22 37.37
CA PHE A 391 12.50 35.68 37.27
C PHE A 391 13.10 35.38 38.64
N GLU A 392 13.12 36.35 39.58
CA GLU A 392 13.69 36.18 40.93
C GLU A 392 13.01 35.02 41.67
N ARG A 393 11.67 34.96 41.61
CA ARG A 393 10.89 33.86 42.19
C ARG A 393 11.33 32.49 41.66
N ARG A 394 11.61 32.36 40.36
CA ARG A 394 12.09 31.10 39.77
C ARG A 394 13.50 30.77 40.23
N MET A 395 14.39 31.77 40.37
CA MET A 395 15.76 31.56 40.85
C MET A 395 15.76 31.02 42.28
N ASP A 396 14.95 31.60 43.17
CA ASP A 396 14.86 31.13 44.55
C ASP A 396 14.39 29.66 44.64
N ILE A 397 13.39 29.28 43.82
CA ILE A 397 12.92 27.90 43.72
C ILE A 397 14.03 26.97 43.18
N CYS A 398 14.79 27.42 42.16
CA CYS A 398 15.91 26.64 41.62
C CYS A 398 17.01 26.38 42.66
N HIS A 399 17.35 27.40 43.47
CA HIS A 399 18.33 27.27 44.56
C HIS A 399 17.87 26.27 45.61
N PHE A 400 16.59 26.34 46.01
CA PHE A 400 16.01 25.39 46.95
C PHE A 400 16.07 23.95 46.40
N ILE A 401 15.66 23.74 45.14
CA ILE A 401 15.64 22.41 44.50
C ILE A 401 17.03 21.78 44.48
N ILE A 402 18.07 22.53 44.08
CA ILE A 402 19.45 22.02 44.07
C ILE A 402 19.85 21.62 45.50
N GLY A 403 19.69 22.52 46.48
CA GLY A 403 20.06 22.22 47.87
C GLY A 403 19.31 21.03 48.45
N TRP A 404 18.02 20.91 48.15
CA TRP A 404 17.15 19.82 48.59
C TRP A 404 17.57 18.48 47.99
N LEU A 405 17.83 18.42 46.67
CA LEU A 405 18.30 17.20 46.00
C LEU A 405 19.65 16.72 46.52
N TYR A 406 20.60 17.62 46.77
CA TYR A 406 21.89 17.24 47.36
C TYR A 406 21.77 16.87 48.84
N GLY A 407 20.83 17.46 49.59
CA GLY A 407 20.54 17.11 50.99
C GLY A 407 19.98 15.69 51.18
N LEU A 408 19.36 15.11 50.15
CA LEU A 408 18.89 13.72 50.15
C LEU A 408 20.00 12.68 49.96
N MET A 409 21.23 13.12 49.66
CA MET A 409 22.40 12.23 49.56
C MET A 409 23.01 11.99 50.96
N SER A 410 22.70 10.87 51.62
CA SER A 410 23.46 10.41 52.80
C SER A 410 24.92 10.10 52.42
N PRO A 411 25.92 10.24 53.32
CA PRO A 411 27.30 9.83 53.05
C PRO A 411 27.37 8.31 52.97
N VAL A 412 27.42 7.76 51.74
CA VAL A 412 27.62 6.32 51.52
C VAL A 412 29.11 6.01 51.60
N THR A 413 29.43 5.03 52.45
CA THR A 413 30.72 4.35 52.62
C THR A 413 31.41 4.03 51.30
N GLU A 414 32.72 4.27 51.26
CA GLU A 414 33.63 3.93 50.15
C GLU A 414 33.40 2.49 49.66
N GLY A 415 33.01 2.31 48.39
CA GLY A 415 33.00 0.98 47.79
C GLY A 415 32.18 0.76 46.51
N GLU A 416 31.13 1.53 46.23
CA GLU A 416 30.27 1.27 45.04
C GLU A 416 29.88 2.55 44.29
N THR A 417 30.65 2.91 43.25
CA THR A 417 30.23 3.90 42.27
C THR A 417 29.30 3.26 41.23
N LYS A 418 27.99 3.32 41.50
CA LYS A 418 26.95 3.27 40.46
C LYS A 418 26.08 4.52 40.57
N ASN A 419 25.90 5.21 39.44
CA ASN A 419 24.98 6.33 39.23
C ASN A 419 23.54 5.94 39.61
N ASN A 420 23.19 6.01 40.89
CA ASN A 420 21.82 5.90 41.35
C ASN A 420 21.21 7.31 41.36
N GLY A 421 20.39 7.62 40.37
CA GLY A 421 19.61 8.87 40.33
C GLY A 421 18.67 8.98 41.53
N ILE A 422 18.45 10.21 42.01
CA ILE A 422 17.58 10.49 43.15
C ILE A 422 16.13 10.53 42.65
N GLN A 423 15.28 9.66 43.19
CA GLN A 423 13.86 9.62 42.87
C GLN A 423 13.07 10.51 43.82
N PHE A 424 12.23 11.38 43.27
CA PHE A 424 11.40 12.29 44.07
C PHE A 424 10.06 12.63 43.38
N SER A 425 9.12 13.16 44.15
CA SER A 425 7.86 13.72 43.64
C SER A 425 7.89 15.25 43.62
N VAL A 426 7.36 15.87 42.56
CA VAL A 426 7.17 17.33 42.49
C VAL A 426 6.25 17.83 43.61
N VAL A 427 5.27 17.02 44.03
CA VAL A 427 4.36 17.35 45.13
C VAL A 427 5.06 17.26 46.50
N GLU A 428 5.96 16.28 46.67
CA GLU A 428 6.79 16.17 47.87
C GLU A 428 7.73 17.36 47.98
N LEU A 429 8.42 17.70 46.89
CA LEU A 429 9.25 18.88 46.77
C LEU A 429 8.46 20.18 47.05
N LEU A 430 7.24 20.32 46.51
CA LEU A 430 6.38 21.48 46.77
C LEU A 430 5.96 21.56 48.25
N ASN A 431 5.63 20.43 48.87
CA ASN A 431 5.25 20.39 50.29
C ASN A 431 6.44 20.74 51.19
N ASP A 432 7.64 20.26 50.87
CA ASP A 432 8.87 20.61 51.58
C ASP A 432 9.26 22.06 51.38
N LEU A 433 9.06 22.61 50.18
CA LEU A 433 9.29 24.02 49.88
C LEU A 433 8.33 24.91 50.67
N LYS A 434 7.07 24.49 50.83
CA LYS A 434 6.08 25.16 51.70
C LYS A 434 6.38 25.01 53.20
N ALA A 435 6.89 23.86 53.63
CA ALA A 435 7.18 23.58 55.04
C ALA A 435 8.47 24.26 55.53
N ASN A 436 9.52 24.27 54.70
CA ASN A 436 10.84 24.83 55.01
C ASN A 436 11.02 26.29 54.55
N GLY A 437 10.05 26.86 53.83
CA GLY A 437 10.09 28.25 53.34
C GLY A 437 10.01 29.33 54.43
N ASN A 438 9.78 28.98 55.68
CA ASN A 438 9.61 29.92 56.80
C ASN A 438 10.91 30.59 57.28
N THR A 439 12.08 30.20 56.77
CA THR A 439 13.36 30.65 57.35
C THR A 439 14.10 31.74 56.58
N LEU A 440 13.71 32.17 55.37
CA LEU A 440 14.49 33.23 54.70
C LEU A 440 13.80 34.20 53.72
N LEU A 441 12.56 34.05 53.25
CA LEU A 441 11.88 35.09 52.43
C LEU A 441 10.34 34.93 52.38
N ASP A 442 9.61 36.03 52.56
CA ASP A 442 8.13 36.13 52.53
C ASP A 442 7.50 35.76 51.16
N THR A 443 8.31 35.53 50.12
CA THR A 443 7.87 35.21 48.74
C THR A 443 7.47 33.75 48.52
N MET A 444 7.70 32.85 49.49
CA MET A 444 7.52 31.40 49.32
C MET A 444 6.17 30.83 49.76
N GLN A 445 5.28 31.64 50.36
CA GLN A 445 3.99 31.16 50.88
C GLN A 445 2.94 30.85 49.79
N ASP A 446 3.06 31.45 48.60
CA ASP A 446 2.09 31.31 47.49
C ASP A 446 2.60 30.45 46.32
N VAL A 447 3.63 29.62 46.54
CA VAL A 447 4.22 28.76 45.50
C VAL A 447 3.23 27.68 45.06
N ARG A 448 2.97 27.64 43.75
CA ARG A 448 2.08 26.68 43.10
C ARG A 448 2.91 25.60 42.42
N LEU A 449 2.27 24.48 42.08
CA LEU A 449 2.91 23.37 41.39
C LEU A 449 3.59 23.83 40.07
N GLU A 450 2.90 24.70 39.32
CA GLU A 450 3.40 25.28 38.06
C GLU A 450 4.75 25.98 38.21
N ASP A 451 5.00 26.63 39.36
CA ASP A 451 6.23 27.37 39.63
C ASP A 451 7.42 26.40 39.85
N VAL A 452 7.17 25.26 40.50
CA VAL A 452 8.15 24.19 40.73
C VAL A 452 8.46 23.43 39.43
N GLU A 453 7.45 23.14 38.62
CA GLU A 453 7.61 22.53 37.30
C GLU A 453 8.42 23.42 36.34
N GLU A 454 8.17 24.73 36.36
CA GLU A 454 8.92 25.69 35.57
C GLU A 454 10.40 25.73 35.99
N ALA A 455 10.68 25.72 37.29
CA ALA A 455 12.04 25.68 37.84
C ALA A 455 12.78 24.37 37.49
N LEU A 456 12.13 23.21 37.61
CA LEU A 456 12.71 21.92 37.22
C LEU A 456 13.04 21.85 35.72
N LEU A 457 12.12 22.35 34.88
CA LEU A 457 12.34 22.44 33.44
C LEU A 457 13.52 23.38 33.14
N TYR A 458 13.61 24.53 33.82
CA TYR A 458 14.70 25.47 33.66
C TYR A 458 16.06 24.83 34.01
N LEU A 459 16.16 24.21 35.20
CA LEU A 459 17.36 23.48 35.65
C LEU A 459 17.78 22.38 34.65
N SER A 460 16.81 21.68 34.07
CA SER A 460 17.05 20.69 33.03
C SER A 460 17.60 21.30 31.74
N LYS A 461 17.03 22.41 31.26
CA LYS A 461 17.44 23.04 30.00
C LYS A 461 18.82 23.69 30.08
N ILE A 462 19.22 24.22 31.24
CA ILE A 462 20.57 24.75 31.43
C ILE A 462 21.61 23.67 31.72
N GLY A 463 21.19 22.41 31.87
CA GLY A 463 22.07 21.27 32.17
C GLY A 463 22.57 21.22 33.62
N ALA A 464 21.99 22.00 34.53
CA ALA A 464 22.28 21.95 35.96
C ALA A 464 21.69 20.70 36.63
N LEU A 465 20.70 20.08 35.99
CA LEU A 465 20.05 18.84 36.41
C LEU A 465 19.71 17.99 35.18
N LYS A 466 19.90 16.67 35.23
CA LYS A 466 19.37 15.78 34.20
C LYS A 466 18.16 15.05 34.75
N LEU A 467 17.00 15.18 34.10
CA LEU A 467 15.78 14.47 34.49
C LEU A 467 15.62 13.26 33.56
N GLU A 468 15.60 12.05 34.11
CA GLU A 468 15.28 10.83 33.36
C GLU A 468 14.11 10.09 34.01
N GLY A 469 13.31 9.38 33.22
CA GLY A 469 12.16 8.60 33.71
C GLY A 469 10.81 9.32 33.63
N GLY A 470 10.44 9.87 32.47
CA GLY A 470 9.11 10.47 32.26
C GLY A 470 8.38 9.80 31.11
N PHE A 471 7.08 9.54 31.28
CA PHE A 471 6.18 9.15 30.19
C PHE A 471 5.35 10.38 29.81
N LEU A 472 5.62 11.00 28.67
CA LEU A 472 5.00 12.28 28.30
C LEU A 472 3.83 12.07 27.33
N VAL A 473 2.62 12.45 27.75
CA VAL A 473 1.46 12.55 26.86
C VAL A 473 1.34 13.98 26.35
N LEU A 474 1.71 14.23 25.10
CA LEU A 474 1.80 15.56 24.50
C LEU A 474 0.79 15.80 23.37
N TYR A 475 0.55 17.06 23.08
CA TYR A 475 -0.20 17.52 21.92
C TYR A 475 0.44 18.76 21.31
N ASN A 476 0.99 18.60 20.10
CA ASN A 476 1.72 19.66 19.40
C ASN A 476 0.78 20.41 18.44
N ALA A 477 0.03 21.38 18.96
CA ALA A 477 -0.82 22.24 18.14
C ALA A 477 -0.01 23.33 17.42
N MET A 478 -0.40 23.59 16.17
CA MET A 478 -0.06 24.80 15.45
C MET A 478 -1.17 25.82 15.65
N ASP A 479 -0.79 27.06 15.90
CA ASP A 479 -1.70 28.20 15.88
C ASP A 479 -1.92 28.64 14.42
N ILE A 480 -3.17 28.64 13.97
CA ILE A 480 -3.55 29.06 12.62
C ILE A 480 -4.64 30.14 12.71
N ARG A 481 -4.37 31.30 12.11
CA ARG A 481 -5.34 32.38 11.92
C ARG A 481 -5.75 32.48 10.45
N ARG A 482 -7.04 32.41 10.16
CA ARG A 482 -7.58 32.62 8.81
C ARG A 482 -7.64 34.12 8.50
N VAL A 483 -7.14 34.51 7.32
CA VAL A 483 -7.14 35.91 6.85
C VAL A 483 -8.18 36.14 5.75
N LYS A 484 -8.25 35.24 4.75
CA LYS A 484 -9.18 35.35 3.62
C LYS A 484 -10.57 34.76 3.92
N ASP A 485 -11.59 35.26 3.21
CA ASP A 485 -12.99 34.81 3.33
C ASP A 485 -13.14 33.31 3.02
N SER A 486 -14.04 32.68 3.77
CA SER A 486 -14.53 31.30 3.63
C SER A 486 -14.97 30.89 2.22
N ARG A 487 -15.42 31.84 1.38
CA ARG A 487 -15.88 31.57 0.01
C ARG A 487 -14.77 31.41 -1.01
N LEU A 488 -13.56 31.90 -0.72
CA LEU A 488 -12.44 31.83 -1.66
C LEU A 488 -11.89 30.41 -1.75
N ARG A 489 -11.53 30.00 -2.98
CA ARG A 489 -10.77 28.78 -3.27
C ARG A 489 -9.31 29.16 -3.55
N TYR A 490 -8.39 28.25 -3.30
CA TYR A 490 -6.99 28.39 -3.69
C TYR A 490 -6.90 28.20 -5.22
N LYS A 491 -6.39 29.19 -5.95
CA LYS A 491 -6.46 29.23 -7.42
C LYS A 491 -5.18 28.73 -8.08
N GLN A 492 -5.28 28.45 -9.38
CA GLN A 492 -4.11 28.09 -10.20
C GLN A 492 -3.04 29.20 -10.21
N GLU A 493 -3.46 30.47 -10.14
CA GLU A 493 -2.56 31.62 -10.05
C GLU A 493 -1.74 31.60 -8.75
N ASP A 494 -2.36 31.25 -7.62
CA ASP A 494 -1.67 31.14 -6.32
C ASP A 494 -0.67 29.98 -6.31
N TYR A 495 -0.97 28.90 -7.03
CA TYR A 495 -0.11 27.71 -7.15
C TYR A 495 1.10 27.91 -8.06
N ARG A 496 1.15 28.99 -8.85
CA ARG A 496 2.15 29.17 -9.93
C ARG A 496 3.59 29.08 -9.43
N MET A 497 3.91 29.75 -8.31
CA MET A 497 5.26 29.73 -7.74
C MET A 497 5.70 28.32 -7.34
N LEU A 498 4.80 27.56 -6.71
CA LEU A 498 5.09 26.19 -6.27
C LEU A 498 5.22 25.23 -7.46
N SER A 499 4.38 25.42 -8.49
CA SER A 499 4.47 24.68 -9.75
C SER A 499 5.80 24.93 -10.47
N GLU A 500 6.24 26.19 -10.57
CA GLU A 500 7.54 26.56 -11.15
C GLU A 500 8.71 25.95 -10.37
N PHE A 501 8.63 25.94 -9.03
CA PHE A 501 9.62 25.27 -8.18
C PHE A 501 9.72 23.76 -8.46
N TYR A 502 8.59 23.05 -8.55
CA TYR A 502 8.61 21.62 -8.89
C TYR A 502 9.13 21.38 -10.31
N LYS A 503 8.75 22.21 -11.27
CA LYS A 503 9.25 22.15 -12.65
C LYS A 503 10.78 22.30 -12.69
N GLN A 504 11.33 23.26 -11.96
CA GLN A 504 12.77 23.46 -11.88
C GLN A 504 13.47 22.27 -11.23
N LYS A 505 12.88 21.66 -10.20
CA LYS A 505 13.43 20.44 -9.57
C LYS A 505 13.48 19.26 -10.54
N ILE A 506 12.44 19.06 -11.34
CA ILE A 506 12.42 18.03 -12.39
C ILE A 506 13.55 18.28 -13.40
N GLN A 507 13.69 19.53 -13.86
CA GLN A 507 14.75 19.92 -14.78
C GLN A 507 16.15 19.70 -14.20
N GLN A 508 16.38 20.03 -12.92
CA GLN A 508 17.65 19.80 -12.23
C GLN A 508 18.06 18.32 -12.24
N VAL A 509 17.11 17.40 -12.01
CA VAL A 509 17.37 15.95 -12.06
C VAL A 509 17.76 15.50 -13.48
N HIS A 510 17.10 16.02 -14.52
CA HIS A 510 17.50 15.74 -15.91
C HIS A 510 18.87 16.34 -16.26
N ILE A 511 19.16 17.54 -15.79
CA ILE A 511 20.42 18.24 -16.04
C ILE A 511 21.62 17.49 -15.44
N VAL A 512 21.51 17.00 -14.20
CA VAL A 512 22.56 16.21 -13.56
C VAL A 512 22.71 14.83 -14.21
N GLY A 513 21.62 14.24 -14.70
CA GLY A 513 21.63 13.02 -15.50
C GLY A 513 22.37 13.18 -16.83
N GLU A 514 22.10 14.27 -17.55
CA GLU A 514 22.81 14.61 -18.80
C GLU A 514 24.30 14.82 -18.54
N TYR A 515 24.66 15.50 -17.46
CA TYR A 515 26.06 15.64 -17.03
C TYR A 515 26.72 14.27 -16.81
N ALA A 516 26.06 13.35 -16.09
CA ALA A 516 26.60 12.01 -15.86
C ALA A 516 26.82 11.23 -17.17
N ASN A 517 25.89 11.37 -18.13
CA ASN A 517 26.02 10.76 -19.45
C ASN A 517 27.14 11.39 -20.29
N LEU A 518 27.29 12.72 -20.24
CA LEU A 518 28.41 13.42 -20.88
C LEU A 518 29.75 13.01 -20.27
N MET A 519 29.86 12.88 -18.95
CA MET A 519 31.09 12.43 -18.29
C MET A 519 31.60 11.07 -18.79
N VAL A 520 30.71 10.18 -19.24
CA VAL A 520 31.06 8.88 -19.82
C VAL A 520 31.41 9.00 -21.32
N ARG A 521 30.73 9.90 -22.05
CA ARG A 521 30.86 10.03 -23.52
C ARG A 521 32.00 10.97 -23.93
N ASP A 522 32.07 12.14 -23.32
CA ASP A 522 33.03 13.22 -23.61
C ASP A 522 33.23 14.11 -22.37
N TYR A 523 34.38 13.93 -21.71
CA TYR A 523 34.74 14.66 -20.50
C TYR A 523 34.88 16.18 -20.72
N ASN A 524 35.42 16.61 -21.86
CA ASN A 524 35.61 18.04 -22.13
C ASN A 524 34.27 18.73 -22.35
N ALA A 525 33.34 18.07 -23.06
CA ALA A 525 31.98 18.56 -23.20
C ALA A 525 31.24 18.62 -21.85
N ALA A 526 31.44 17.64 -20.96
CA ALA A 526 30.88 17.65 -19.61
C ALA A 526 31.39 18.83 -18.78
N LEU A 527 32.69 19.15 -18.88
CA LEU A 527 33.28 20.30 -18.18
C LEU A 527 32.68 21.63 -18.68
N GLN A 528 32.56 21.80 -20.00
CA GLN A 528 31.93 22.99 -20.58
C GLN A 528 30.45 23.10 -20.18
N TYR A 529 29.73 21.97 -20.12
CA TYR A 529 28.34 21.92 -19.70
C TYR A 529 28.16 22.42 -18.27
N VAL A 530 29.03 21.99 -17.33
CA VAL A 530 29.00 22.48 -15.94
C VAL A 530 29.38 23.95 -15.85
N GLN A 531 30.41 24.41 -16.57
CA GLN A 531 30.78 25.83 -16.59
C GLN A 531 29.62 26.71 -17.08
N ASP A 532 28.98 26.30 -18.16
CA ASP A 532 27.82 26.98 -18.72
C ASP A 532 26.64 27.01 -17.75
N TYR A 533 26.41 25.93 -17.00
CA TYR A 533 25.33 25.84 -16.00
C TYR A 533 25.47 26.90 -14.91
N PHE A 534 26.69 27.11 -14.41
CA PHE A 534 26.95 28.06 -13.31
C PHE A 534 27.18 29.50 -13.78
N GLN A 535 27.54 29.74 -15.05
CA GLN A 535 27.86 31.08 -15.56
C GLN A 535 26.75 31.72 -16.41
N MET A 536 25.87 30.94 -17.02
CA MET A 536 24.80 31.48 -17.86
C MET A 536 23.47 31.61 -17.11
N ASP A 537 22.58 32.45 -17.64
CA ASP A 537 21.16 32.43 -17.24
C ASP A 537 20.53 31.04 -17.46
N TYR A 538 19.73 30.58 -16.50
CA TYR A 538 19.16 29.24 -16.48
C TYR A 538 18.27 28.95 -17.72
N ARG A 539 17.46 29.91 -18.17
CA ARG A 539 16.62 29.73 -19.37
C ARG A 539 17.47 29.64 -20.62
N ARG A 540 18.54 30.44 -20.70
CA ARG A 540 19.52 30.38 -21.79
C ARG A 540 20.27 29.04 -21.81
N PHE A 541 20.63 28.51 -20.65
CA PHE A 541 21.24 27.20 -20.50
C PHE A 541 20.34 26.09 -21.03
N VAL A 542 19.09 26.03 -20.56
CA VAL A 542 18.11 25.03 -21.01
C VAL A 542 17.92 25.11 -22.53
N SER A 543 17.77 26.32 -23.08
CA SER A 543 17.58 26.53 -24.53
C SER A 543 18.82 26.15 -25.36
N LYS A 544 20.02 26.22 -24.79
CA LYS A 544 21.27 25.84 -25.46
C LYS A 544 21.39 24.32 -25.59
N TYR A 545 21.11 23.58 -24.52
CA TYR A 545 21.40 22.14 -24.42
C TYR A 545 20.20 21.22 -24.66
N PHE A 546 18.97 21.69 -24.44
CA PHE A 546 17.75 20.92 -24.61
C PHE A 546 16.87 21.58 -25.68
N LYS A 547 17.02 21.15 -26.94
CA LYS A 547 16.29 21.67 -28.11
C LYS A 547 15.34 20.63 -28.71
N GLY A 548 14.31 21.09 -29.43
CA GLY A 548 13.34 20.22 -30.09
C GLY A 548 12.54 19.39 -29.10
N GLU A 549 12.45 18.08 -29.32
CA GLU A 549 11.72 17.15 -28.44
C GLU A 549 12.26 17.12 -27.01
N ARG A 550 13.56 17.39 -26.82
CA ARG A 550 14.22 17.41 -25.50
C ARG A 550 13.64 18.45 -24.54
N VAL A 551 13.01 19.51 -25.05
CA VAL A 551 12.33 20.51 -24.22
C VAL A 551 11.17 19.88 -23.45
N ARG A 552 10.43 18.95 -24.07
CA ARG A 552 9.33 18.24 -23.40
C ARG A 552 9.86 17.14 -22.48
N GLU A 553 11.02 16.56 -22.78
CA GLU A 553 11.63 15.50 -21.96
C GLU A 553 11.98 16.01 -20.56
N ILE A 554 12.63 17.17 -20.47
CA ILE A 554 13.07 17.74 -19.18
C ILE A 554 11.92 18.22 -18.28
N GLU A 555 10.69 18.23 -18.78
CA GLU A 555 9.48 18.58 -18.02
C GLU A 555 8.77 17.33 -17.47
N ARG A 556 9.23 16.12 -17.81
CA ARG A 556 8.61 14.85 -17.38
C ARG A 556 9.27 14.30 -16.12
N ASN A 557 8.49 13.69 -15.24
CA ASN A 557 8.99 13.01 -14.03
C ASN A 557 9.53 11.60 -14.34
N VAL A 558 10.15 11.42 -15.51
CA VAL A 558 10.63 10.12 -15.99
C VAL A 558 11.73 10.33 -17.00
N THR A 559 12.74 9.47 -16.97
CA THR A 559 13.84 9.50 -17.94
C THR A 559 13.36 9.20 -19.37
N PRO A 560 14.04 9.72 -20.42
CA PRO A 560 13.64 9.45 -21.81
C PRO A 560 13.61 7.97 -22.18
N GLU A 561 14.56 7.17 -21.69
CA GLU A 561 14.60 5.73 -21.92
C GLU A 561 13.40 5.03 -21.30
N LYS A 562 13.09 5.35 -20.05
CA LYS A 562 11.93 4.77 -19.37
C LYS A 562 10.61 5.23 -19.99
N TYR A 563 10.52 6.49 -20.44
CA TYR A 563 9.36 6.95 -21.19
C TYR A 563 9.16 6.13 -22.48
N ARG A 564 10.23 5.86 -23.25
CA ARG A 564 10.14 5.02 -24.45
C ARG A 564 9.82 3.56 -24.13
N HIS A 565 10.39 3.02 -23.06
CA HIS A 565 10.07 1.66 -22.60
C HIS A 565 8.58 1.52 -22.26
N ILE A 566 8.02 2.52 -21.57
CA ILE A 566 6.62 2.51 -21.14
C ILE A 566 5.69 2.84 -22.32
N PHE A 567 5.94 3.89 -23.09
CA PHE A 567 4.94 4.41 -24.03
C PHE A 567 5.29 4.20 -25.51
N GLY A 568 6.53 3.86 -25.84
CA GLY A 568 7.02 3.84 -27.22
C GLY A 568 6.48 2.71 -28.10
N SER A 569 5.78 1.73 -27.53
CA SER A 569 5.25 0.56 -28.25
C SER A 569 3.72 0.56 -28.39
N LEU A 570 3.07 1.67 -28.03
CA LEU A 570 1.62 1.81 -27.99
C LEU A 570 1.08 2.40 -29.29
N SER A 571 -0.12 2.01 -29.67
CA SER A 571 -0.79 2.57 -30.86
C SER A 571 -1.29 3.99 -30.62
N GLU A 572 -1.62 4.72 -31.68
CA GLU A 572 -2.18 6.08 -31.59
C GLU A 572 -3.42 6.14 -30.70
N LYS A 573 -4.36 5.19 -30.85
CA LYS A 573 -5.57 5.10 -30.02
C LYS A 573 -5.26 4.80 -28.56
N GLN A 574 -4.29 3.94 -28.29
CA GLN A 574 -3.85 3.65 -26.91
C GLN A 574 -3.19 4.88 -26.28
N MET A 575 -2.38 5.62 -27.06
CA MET A 575 -1.76 6.87 -26.65
C MET A 575 -2.78 8.01 -26.46
N GLU A 576 -3.86 8.04 -27.22
CA GLU A 576 -5.00 8.96 -27.04
C GLU A 576 -5.57 8.80 -25.61
N ILE A 577 -5.87 7.56 -25.20
CA ILE A 577 -6.39 7.24 -23.85
C ILE A 577 -5.39 7.62 -22.76
N ILE A 578 -4.11 7.33 -22.98
CA ILE A 578 -3.05 7.59 -22.00
C ILE A 578 -2.78 9.08 -21.83
N SER A 579 -2.79 9.83 -22.94
CA SER A 579 -2.47 11.25 -22.95
C SER A 579 -3.64 12.15 -22.55
N ASP A 580 -4.86 11.63 -22.56
CA ASP A 580 -6.01 12.32 -22.01
C ASP A 580 -5.78 12.61 -20.52
N LYS A 581 -5.82 13.88 -20.14
CA LYS A 581 -5.71 14.38 -18.75
C LYS A 581 -6.93 15.22 -18.34
N GLU A 582 -7.85 15.47 -19.26
CA GLU A 582 -8.92 16.47 -19.10
C GLU A 582 -10.27 15.80 -18.88
N SER A 583 -10.53 14.64 -19.51
CA SER A 583 -11.82 13.99 -19.43
C SER A 583 -12.06 13.42 -18.04
N ARG A 584 -13.21 13.78 -17.45
CA ARG A 584 -13.67 13.27 -16.15
C ARG A 584 -14.06 11.80 -16.22
N CYS A 585 -14.70 11.37 -17.31
CA CYS A 585 -15.09 9.97 -17.51
C CYS A 585 -14.55 9.50 -18.86
N ILE A 586 -13.71 8.47 -18.89
CA ILE A 586 -13.24 7.83 -20.12
C ILE A 586 -13.89 6.46 -20.20
N VAL A 587 -14.70 6.25 -21.24
CA VAL A 587 -15.30 4.95 -21.55
C VAL A 587 -14.65 4.41 -22.81
N VAL A 588 -13.97 3.27 -22.68
CA VAL A 588 -13.29 2.61 -23.79
C VAL A 588 -14.05 1.35 -24.17
N ALA A 589 -14.64 1.37 -25.36
CA ALA A 589 -15.20 0.17 -25.99
C ALA A 589 -14.11 -0.50 -26.82
N ALA A 590 -13.56 -1.57 -26.28
CA ALA A 590 -12.39 -2.23 -26.83
C ALA A 590 -12.77 -3.58 -27.43
N GLY A 591 -12.39 -3.82 -28.69
CA GLY A 591 -12.56 -5.10 -29.34
C GLY A 591 -11.66 -6.20 -28.75
N PRO A 592 -11.91 -7.48 -29.08
CA PRO A 592 -11.05 -8.59 -28.71
C PRO A 592 -9.62 -8.36 -29.22
N GLY A 593 -8.62 -8.73 -28.41
CA GLY A 593 -7.21 -8.61 -28.81
C GLY A 593 -6.68 -7.18 -28.94
N SER A 594 -7.45 -6.15 -28.57
CA SER A 594 -7.04 -4.74 -28.71
C SER A 594 -6.04 -4.26 -27.65
N GLY A 595 -5.78 -5.09 -26.65
CA GLY A 595 -4.87 -4.78 -25.56
C GLY A 595 -5.52 -3.99 -24.41
N LYS A 596 -6.79 -4.27 -24.04
CA LYS A 596 -7.47 -3.71 -22.87
C LYS A 596 -6.59 -3.63 -21.62
N THR A 597 -6.10 -4.80 -21.17
CA THR A 597 -5.19 -4.93 -20.03
C THR A 597 -3.91 -4.13 -20.22
N ARG A 598 -3.35 -4.12 -21.43
CA ARG A 598 -2.14 -3.34 -21.75
C ARG A 598 -2.40 -1.84 -21.59
N VAL A 599 -3.48 -1.32 -22.16
CA VAL A 599 -3.84 0.10 -22.01
C VAL A 599 -4.06 0.48 -20.56
N LEU A 600 -4.79 -0.34 -19.80
CA LEU A 600 -5.03 -0.10 -18.39
C LEU A 600 -3.73 -0.08 -17.57
N VAL A 601 -2.83 -1.05 -17.74
CA VAL A 601 -1.52 -1.08 -17.06
C VAL A 601 -0.70 0.17 -17.41
N HIS A 602 -0.67 0.56 -18.68
CA HIS A 602 0.09 1.74 -19.11
C HIS A 602 -0.56 3.06 -18.68
N LYS A 603 -1.89 3.13 -18.58
CA LYS A 603 -2.62 4.27 -18.01
C LYS A 603 -2.38 4.40 -16.51
N LEU A 604 -2.35 3.30 -15.76
CA LEU A 604 -1.94 3.31 -14.36
C LEU A 604 -0.50 3.84 -14.20
N ALA A 605 0.42 3.39 -15.06
CA ALA A 605 1.79 3.91 -15.07
C ALA A 605 1.84 5.40 -15.45
N SER A 606 1.02 5.87 -16.40
CA SER A 606 0.97 7.29 -16.77
C SER A 606 0.40 8.16 -15.67
N LEU A 607 -0.64 7.69 -14.97
CA LEU A 607 -1.23 8.40 -13.85
C LEU A 607 -0.17 8.66 -12.75
N LEU A 608 0.67 7.66 -12.47
CA LEU A 608 1.70 7.74 -11.43
C LEU A 608 2.97 8.49 -11.84
N LEU A 609 3.32 8.49 -13.14
CA LEU A 609 4.62 8.99 -13.62
C LEU A 609 4.51 10.28 -14.44
N LEU A 610 3.38 10.52 -15.10
CA LEU A 610 3.17 11.66 -16.01
C LEU A 610 2.07 12.62 -15.56
N GLU A 611 1.20 12.17 -14.65
CA GLU A 611 0.14 12.95 -14.03
C GLU A 611 0.47 13.17 -12.56
N ASP A 612 -0.13 14.19 -11.94
CA ASP A 612 0.09 14.53 -10.53
C ASP A 612 -0.81 13.68 -9.61
N VAL A 613 -0.94 12.39 -9.92
CA VAL A 613 -1.78 11.43 -9.19
C VAL A 613 -0.89 10.55 -8.34
N LYS A 614 -1.13 10.58 -7.03
CA LYS A 614 -0.39 9.75 -6.08
C LYS A 614 -1.01 8.37 -5.96
N HIS A 615 -0.23 7.41 -5.51
CA HIS A 615 -0.67 6.02 -5.42
C HIS A 615 -1.86 5.85 -4.47
N GLU A 616 -1.91 6.61 -3.37
CA GLU A 616 -3.02 6.60 -2.42
C GLU A 616 -4.35 7.12 -3.00
N GLN A 617 -4.27 7.96 -4.04
CA GLN A 617 -5.42 8.59 -4.67
C GLN A 617 -6.03 7.74 -5.79
N LEU A 618 -5.41 6.61 -6.13
CA LEU A 618 -5.80 5.74 -7.23
C LEU A 618 -6.43 4.46 -6.69
N LEU A 619 -7.56 4.07 -7.26
CA LEU A 619 -8.19 2.78 -7.04
C LEU A 619 -8.47 2.10 -8.38
N MET A 620 -8.05 0.84 -8.50
CA MET A 620 -8.46 -0.03 -9.59
C MET A 620 -9.39 -1.14 -9.08
N LEU A 621 -10.55 -1.29 -9.72
CA LEU A 621 -11.52 -2.34 -9.44
C LEU A 621 -11.55 -3.38 -10.58
N THR A 622 -11.54 -4.65 -10.19
CA THR A 622 -11.68 -5.81 -11.09
C THR A 622 -12.77 -6.76 -10.59
N PHE A 623 -13.19 -7.71 -11.44
CA PHE A 623 -14.16 -8.74 -11.06
C PHE A 623 -13.54 -9.99 -10.44
N SER A 624 -12.24 -10.22 -10.65
CA SER A 624 -11.54 -11.40 -10.14
C SER A 624 -10.20 -11.04 -9.49
N ARG A 625 -9.82 -11.80 -8.45
CA ARG A 625 -8.51 -11.66 -7.81
C ARG A 625 -7.37 -12.04 -8.76
N VAL A 626 -7.60 -13.01 -9.66
CA VAL A 626 -6.63 -13.38 -10.71
C VAL A 626 -6.30 -12.18 -11.59
N ALA A 627 -7.30 -11.43 -12.04
CA ALA A 627 -7.07 -10.19 -12.81
C ALA A 627 -6.31 -9.16 -11.97
N ALA A 628 -6.68 -8.94 -10.70
CA ALA A 628 -5.98 -8.00 -9.83
C ALA A 628 -4.49 -8.35 -9.66
N ILE A 629 -4.17 -9.64 -9.49
CA ILE A 629 -2.80 -10.16 -9.39
C ILE A 629 -2.05 -9.93 -10.70
N GLU A 630 -2.67 -10.27 -11.82
CA GLU A 630 -2.08 -10.09 -13.16
C GLU A 630 -1.76 -8.61 -13.43
N PHE A 631 -2.68 -7.69 -13.12
CA PHE A 631 -2.44 -6.25 -13.23
C PHE A 631 -1.25 -5.82 -12.37
N LYS A 632 -1.19 -6.29 -11.12
CA LYS A 632 -0.10 -5.95 -10.19
C LYS A 632 1.25 -6.47 -10.69
N GLN A 633 1.31 -7.68 -11.23
CA GLN A 633 2.53 -8.27 -11.82
C GLN A 633 2.98 -7.50 -13.07
N ARG A 634 2.05 -7.20 -14.00
CA ARG A 634 2.35 -6.42 -15.21
C ARG A 634 2.82 -5.00 -14.87
N LEU A 635 2.18 -4.35 -13.90
CA LEU A 635 2.57 -3.02 -13.43
C LEU A 635 3.94 -3.05 -12.74
N LEU A 636 4.23 -4.08 -11.94
CA LEU A 636 5.54 -4.30 -11.33
C LEU A 636 6.64 -4.43 -12.38
N GLY A 637 6.39 -5.13 -13.49
CA GLY A 637 7.31 -5.21 -14.63
C GLY A 637 7.57 -3.86 -15.29
N LEU A 638 6.58 -2.97 -15.29
CA LEU A 638 6.63 -1.69 -16.01
C LEU A 638 7.25 -0.53 -15.18
N ILE A 639 6.87 -0.42 -13.91
CA ILE A 639 7.27 0.71 -13.03
C ILE A 639 8.04 0.27 -11.78
N GLY A 640 8.32 -1.03 -11.63
CA GLY A 640 9.08 -1.57 -10.50
C GLY A 640 8.33 -1.44 -9.18
N ASN A 641 9.08 -1.22 -8.09
CA ASN A 641 8.54 -1.23 -6.73
C ASN A 641 7.39 -0.23 -6.49
N ALA A 642 7.28 0.84 -7.31
CA ALA A 642 6.17 1.78 -7.25
C ALA A 642 4.79 1.10 -7.41
N ALA A 643 4.71 -0.01 -8.16
CA ALA A 643 3.49 -0.77 -8.35
C ALA A 643 2.88 -1.34 -7.05
N HIS A 644 3.68 -1.55 -6.00
CA HIS A 644 3.18 -2.12 -4.74
C HIS A 644 2.26 -1.17 -3.97
N PHE A 645 2.37 0.14 -4.24
CA PHE A 645 1.58 1.16 -3.56
C PHE A 645 0.22 1.40 -4.23
N VAL A 646 0.02 0.85 -5.41
CA VAL A 646 -1.20 1.01 -6.22
C VAL A 646 -2.27 0.08 -5.68
N GLU A 647 -3.41 0.63 -5.33
CA GLU A 647 -4.53 -0.14 -4.80
C GLU A 647 -5.32 -0.79 -5.94
N ILE A 648 -5.15 -2.11 -6.09
CA ILE A 648 -5.86 -2.93 -7.08
C ILE A 648 -6.65 -3.98 -6.30
N LYS A 649 -7.99 -3.90 -6.37
CA LYS A 649 -8.90 -4.74 -5.57
C LYS A 649 -10.05 -5.27 -6.43
N THR A 650 -10.71 -6.31 -5.94
CA THR A 650 -12.02 -6.67 -6.49
C THR A 650 -13.09 -5.75 -5.91
N PHE A 651 -14.25 -5.64 -6.58
CA PHE A 651 -15.41 -4.91 -6.04
C PHE A 651 -15.77 -5.38 -4.61
N HIS A 652 -15.76 -6.69 -4.37
CA HIS A 652 -16.10 -7.27 -3.08
C HIS A 652 -15.05 -6.92 -2.02
N SER A 653 -13.75 -7.10 -2.31
CA SER A 653 -12.68 -6.77 -1.37
C SER A 653 -12.73 -5.31 -0.95
N TYR A 654 -12.91 -4.40 -1.91
CA TYR A 654 -13.03 -2.97 -1.59
C TYR A 654 -14.25 -2.66 -0.71
N CYS A 655 -15.42 -3.26 -0.99
CA CYS A 655 -16.60 -3.07 -0.14
C CYS A 655 -16.40 -3.62 1.27
N PHE A 656 -15.68 -4.73 1.48
CA PHE A 656 -15.34 -5.20 2.82
C PHE A 656 -14.48 -4.19 3.59
N ASP A 657 -13.50 -3.58 2.92
CA ASP A 657 -12.68 -2.52 3.51
C ASP A 657 -13.53 -1.31 3.91
N LEU A 658 -14.53 -0.94 3.11
CA LEU A 658 -15.46 0.15 3.45
C LEU A 658 -16.30 -0.16 4.69
N LEU A 659 -16.70 -1.42 4.86
CA LEU A 659 -17.51 -1.87 6.00
C LEU A 659 -16.70 -2.01 7.30
N GLY A 660 -15.36 -1.96 7.24
CA GLY A 660 -14.50 -2.11 8.41
C GLY A 660 -14.62 -3.47 9.09
N ARG A 661 -15.13 -4.48 8.36
CA ARG A 661 -15.32 -5.84 8.87
C ARG A 661 -14.21 -6.73 8.32
N ILE A 662 -13.48 -7.38 9.22
CA ILE A 662 -12.60 -8.49 8.88
C ILE A 662 -13.53 -9.66 8.48
N GLY A 663 -13.53 -10.03 7.20
CA GLY A 663 -14.62 -10.76 6.55
C GLY A 663 -14.97 -12.12 7.15
N ASN A 664 -16.25 -12.31 7.49
CA ASN A 664 -16.92 -13.60 7.44
C ASN A 664 -18.01 -13.48 6.36
N LEU A 665 -17.73 -14.07 5.19
CA LEU A 665 -18.60 -14.04 4.01
C LEU A 665 -19.89 -14.86 4.15
N GLU A 666 -20.04 -15.64 5.23
CA GLU A 666 -21.26 -16.42 5.49
C GLU A 666 -22.46 -15.53 5.92
N ASP A 667 -22.21 -14.30 6.40
CA ASP A 667 -23.24 -13.43 7.00
C ASP A 667 -23.70 -12.25 6.12
N VAL A 668 -23.17 -12.07 4.91
CA VAL A 668 -23.48 -10.87 4.11
C VAL A 668 -23.75 -11.21 2.64
N GLU A 669 -24.98 -11.62 2.36
CA GLU A 669 -25.58 -11.34 1.04
C GLU A 669 -25.61 -9.80 0.85
N ASP A 670 -25.36 -9.33 -0.38
CA ASP A 670 -25.45 -7.92 -0.79
C ASP A 670 -24.43 -6.92 -0.21
N VAL A 671 -23.18 -7.36 0.07
CA VAL A 671 -22.08 -6.47 0.52
C VAL A 671 -21.92 -5.22 -0.35
N VAL A 672 -21.98 -5.39 -1.68
CA VAL A 672 -21.81 -4.29 -2.65
C VAL A 672 -22.95 -3.28 -2.56
N ALA A 673 -24.20 -3.76 -2.52
CA ALA A 673 -25.37 -2.89 -2.40
C ALA A 673 -25.36 -2.12 -1.06
N ARG A 674 -25.01 -2.79 0.03
CA ARG A 674 -24.88 -2.16 1.36
C ARG A 674 -23.80 -1.09 1.39
N ALA A 675 -22.62 -1.36 0.82
CA ALA A 675 -21.56 -0.37 0.73
C ALA A 675 -22.00 0.86 -0.08
N ALA A 676 -22.65 0.67 -1.22
CA ALA A 676 -23.20 1.76 -2.02
C ALA A 676 -24.24 2.60 -1.25
N GLN A 677 -25.11 1.96 -0.46
CA GLN A 677 -26.07 2.65 0.41
C GLN A 677 -25.37 3.47 1.50
N MET A 678 -24.37 2.89 2.19
CA MET A 678 -23.63 3.59 3.24
C MET A 678 -22.88 4.82 2.70
N ILE A 679 -22.31 4.74 1.50
CA ILE A 679 -21.67 5.90 0.85
C ILE A 679 -22.72 7.01 0.62
N ASN A 680 -23.87 6.66 0.06
CA ASN A 680 -24.95 7.61 -0.21
C ASN A 680 -25.50 8.25 1.08
N ASN A 681 -25.56 7.49 2.18
CA ASN A 681 -26.00 7.96 3.49
C ASN A 681 -24.92 8.75 4.25
N ARG A 682 -23.67 8.74 3.77
CA ARG A 682 -22.47 9.32 4.43
C ARG A 682 -22.09 8.61 5.73
N ASP A 683 -22.36 7.30 5.79
CA ASP A 683 -22.01 6.43 6.92
C ASP A 683 -20.59 5.83 6.80
N VAL A 684 -19.85 6.19 5.74
CA VAL A 684 -18.48 5.73 5.49
C VAL A 684 -17.49 6.87 5.77
N GLU A 685 -16.36 6.54 6.41
CA GLU A 685 -15.28 7.49 6.64
C GLU A 685 -14.81 8.14 5.32
N PRO A 686 -14.76 9.49 5.21
CA PRO A 686 -14.42 10.18 3.98
C PRO A 686 -13.11 9.69 3.33
N ASN A 687 -12.10 9.37 4.14
CA ASN A 687 -10.79 8.92 3.68
C ASN A 687 -10.88 7.65 2.83
N ARG A 688 -11.79 6.72 3.16
CA ARG A 688 -11.92 5.44 2.44
C ARG A 688 -12.53 5.59 1.05
N ILE A 689 -13.18 6.71 0.78
CA ILE A 689 -13.86 7.03 -0.49
C ILE A 689 -13.27 8.29 -1.18
N ALA A 690 -12.19 8.85 -0.65
CA ALA A 690 -11.55 10.07 -1.16
C ALA A 690 -10.64 9.84 -2.39
N LYS A 691 -10.75 8.68 -3.06
CA LYS A 691 -9.97 8.36 -4.26
C LYS A 691 -10.28 9.35 -5.37
N THR A 692 -9.26 9.86 -6.05
CA THR A 692 -9.41 10.85 -7.14
C THR A 692 -9.49 10.18 -8.51
N VAL A 693 -8.97 8.97 -8.66
CA VAL A 693 -9.02 8.22 -9.91
C VAL A 693 -9.53 6.82 -9.64
N LEU A 694 -10.58 6.43 -10.35
CA LEU A 694 -11.15 5.09 -10.35
C LEU A 694 -10.93 4.44 -11.74
N VAL A 695 -10.28 3.29 -11.76
CA VAL A 695 -10.05 2.51 -12.97
C VAL A 695 -10.84 1.21 -12.89
N ILE A 696 -11.62 0.89 -13.92
CA ILE A 696 -12.50 -0.28 -13.95
C ILE A 696 -12.14 -1.15 -15.16
N ASP A 697 -11.77 -2.40 -14.88
CA ASP A 697 -11.56 -3.44 -15.90
C ASP A 697 -12.83 -4.26 -16.14
N GLU A 698 -12.96 -4.80 -17.34
CA GLU A 698 -14.13 -5.56 -17.81
C GLU A 698 -15.48 -4.90 -17.48
N ALA A 699 -15.56 -3.58 -17.71
CA ALA A 699 -16.71 -2.75 -17.34
C ALA A 699 -18.06 -3.25 -17.92
N GLN A 700 -18.04 -4.06 -18.99
CA GLN A 700 -19.24 -4.67 -19.53
C GLN A 700 -19.91 -5.67 -18.56
N ASP A 701 -19.14 -6.24 -17.63
CA ASP A 701 -19.61 -7.29 -16.73
C ASP A 701 -20.19 -6.73 -15.41
N MET A 702 -20.32 -5.40 -15.28
CA MET A 702 -20.97 -4.76 -14.12
C MET A 702 -22.44 -5.15 -14.01
N SER A 703 -22.84 -5.52 -12.79
CA SER A 703 -24.23 -5.65 -12.35
C SER A 703 -24.79 -4.29 -11.91
N LYS A 704 -26.07 -4.29 -11.55
CA LYS A 704 -26.76 -3.09 -11.02
C LYS A 704 -26.10 -2.59 -9.74
N GLU A 705 -25.68 -3.51 -8.88
CA GLU A 705 -25.11 -3.23 -7.57
C GLU A 705 -23.69 -2.67 -7.70
N GLU A 706 -22.86 -3.23 -8.58
CA GLU A 706 -21.52 -2.68 -8.86
C GLU A 706 -21.60 -1.28 -9.48
N TYR A 707 -22.51 -1.07 -10.43
CA TYR A 707 -22.71 0.27 -11.01
C TYR A 707 -23.21 1.27 -9.97
N ALA A 708 -24.11 0.88 -9.07
CA ALA A 708 -24.59 1.73 -8.00
C ALA A 708 -23.46 2.16 -7.04
N LEU A 709 -22.49 1.27 -6.77
CA LEU A 709 -21.28 1.60 -6.01
C LEU A 709 -20.43 2.64 -6.73
N VAL A 710 -20.12 2.42 -8.02
CA VAL A 710 -19.32 3.35 -8.84
C VAL A 710 -19.97 4.73 -8.86
N HIS A 711 -21.28 4.79 -9.12
CA HIS A 711 -22.02 6.04 -9.13
C HIS A 711 -22.04 6.73 -7.75
N ALA A 712 -22.14 5.97 -6.66
CA ALA A 712 -22.06 6.54 -5.30
C ALA A 712 -20.68 7.17 -5.01
N LEU A 713 -19.60 6.53 -5.46
CA LEU A 713 -18.23 7.06 -5.35
C LEU A 713 -18.06 8.37 -6.16
N MET A 714 -18.51 8.37 -7.42
CA MET A 714 -18.46 9.55 -8.30
C MET A 714 -19.28 10.74 -7.75
N LYS A 715 -20.41 10.46 -7.10
CA LYS A 715 -21.24 11.49 -6.47
C LYS A 715 -20.63 12.04 -5.18
N SER A 716 -19.94 11.18 -4.42
CA SER A 716 -19.27 11.59 -3.18
C SER A 716 -18.02 12.46 -3.45
N ASN A 717 -17.31 12.18 -4.55
CA ASN A 717 -16.17 12.96 -4.99
C ASN A 717 -16.41 13.52 -6.40
N GLU A 718 -16.87 14.77 -6.47
CA GLU A 718 -17.18 15.47 -7.73
C GLU A 718 -15.96 15.56 -8.69
N GLU A 719 -14.75 15.57 -8.16
CA GLU A 719 -13.50 15.63 -8.94
C GLU A 719 -12.97 14.22 -9.29
N MET A 720 -13.70 13.15 -8.95
CA MET A 720 -13.28 11.78 -9.27
C MET A 720 -13.28 11.57 -10.79
N ARG A 721 -12.10 11.18 -11.29
CA ARG A 721 -11.90 10.74 -12.66
C ARG A 721 -12.15 9.25 -12.78
N VAL A 722 -12.97 8.82 -13.74
CA VAL A 722 -13.28 7.40 -13.96
C VAL A 722 -12.81 6.94 -15.33
N ILE A 723 -12.14 5.79 -15.37
CA ILE A 723 -11.64 5.17 -16.60
C ILE A 723 -12.19 3.75 -16.65
N ALA A 724 -13.20 3.53 -17.49
CA ALA A 724 -13.86 2.23 -17.65
C ALA A 724 -13.49 1.63 -19.00
N VAL A 725 -12.94 0.42 -18.99
CA VAL A 725 -12.56 -0.31 -20.21
C VAL A 725 -13.34 -1.61 -20.26
N GLY A 726 -13.95 -1.90 -21.41
CA GLY A 726 -14.73 -3.12 -21.58
C GLY A 726 -14.97 -3.48 -23.05
N ASP A 727 -15.47 -4.69 -23.27
CA ASP A 727 -15.94 -5.16 -24.59
C ASP A 727 -17.41 -5.56 -24.48
N ASP A 728 -18.32 -4.70 -24.93
CA ASP A 728 -19.77 -4.90 -24.86
C ASP A 728 -20.25 -6.15 -25.64
N ASP A 729 -19.50 -6.57 -26.66
CA ASP A 729 -19.79 -7.80 -27.42
C ASP A 729 -19.41 -9.07 -26.64
N GLN A 730 -18.65 -8.95 -25.55
CA GLN A 730 -18.26 -10.06 -24.68
C GLN A 730 -19.02 -10.11 -23.35
N ASN A 731 -20.14 -9.40 -23.24
CA ASN A 731 -21.00 -9.50 -22.05
C ASN A 731 -21.82 -10.80 -22.07
N ILE A 732 -21.29 -11.84 -21.39
CA ILE A 732 -21.86 -13.21 -21.37
C ILE A 732 -22.31 -13.66 -19.97
N PHE A 733 -22.30 -12.75 -18.99
CA PHE A 733 -22.71 -13.02 -17.61
C PHE A 733 -24.09 -12.42 -17.26
N GLU A 734 -24.93 -12.14 -18.27
CA GLU A 734 -26.27 -11.56 -18.09
C GLU A 734 -27.14 -12.40 -17.13
N PHE A 735 -26.98 -13.73 -17.15
CA PHE A 735 -27.63 -14.65 -16.19
C PHE A 735 -27.24 -14.43 -14.73
N ARG A 736 -26.15 -13.69 -14.46
CA ARG A 736 -25.70 -13.25 -13.13
C ARG A 736 -26.05 -11.78 -12.84
N GLY A 737 -26.77 -11.12 -13.74
CA GLY A 737 -27.20 -9.72 -13.59
C GLY A 737 -26.28 -8.67 -14.23
N SER A 738 -25.22 -9.07 -14.94
CA SER A 738 -24.35 -8.11 -15.65
C SER A 738 -25.06 -7.48 -16.85
N ASP A 739 -24.80 -6.21 -17.15
CA ASP A 739 -25.38 -5.53 -18.32
C ASP A 739 -24.47 -4.42 -18.88
N SER A 740 -24.03 -4.57 -20.13
CA SER A 740 -23.21 -3.57 -20.84
C SER A 740 -23.83 -2.16 -20.91
N ARG A 741 -25.14 -2.00 -20.68
CA ARG A 741 -25.79 -0.68 -20.65
C ARG A 741 -25.16 0.30 -19.67
N TYR A 742 -24.52 -0.20 -18.60
CA TYR A 742 -23.89 0.66 -17.61
C TYR A 742 -22.69 1.42 -18.18
N MET A 743 -21.96 0.83 -19.13
CA MET A 743 -20.95 1.56 -19.90
C MET A 743 -21.59 2.70 -20.70
N THR A 744 -22.72 2.45 -21.35
CA THR A 744 -23.49 3.48 -22.08
C THR A 744 -24.05 4.57 -21.15
N GLN A 745 -24.37 4.24 -19.90
CA GLN A 745 -24.78 5.23 -18.90
C GLN A 745 -23.60 6.12 -18.48
N MET A 746 -22.41 5.55 -18.28
CA MET A 746 -21.19 6.31 -17.98
C MET A 746 -20.80 7.29 -19.09
N MET A 747 -21.16 7.00 -20.34
CA MET A 747 -20.96 7.93 -21.47
C MET A 747 -21.84 9.19 -21.38
N LYS A 748 -22.90 9.18 -20.57
CA LYS A 748 -23.81 10.32 -20.37
C LYS A 748 -23.33 11.26 -19.25
N GLU A 749 -22.25 10.90 -18.55
CA GLU A 749 -21.65 11.74 -17.52
C GLU A 749 -21.08 13.04 -18.12
N SER A 750 -21.02 14.09 -17.30
CA SER A 750 -20.42 15.37 -17.70
C SER A 750 -18.95 15.18 -18.10
N GLU A 751 -18.53 15.75 -19.22
CA GLU A 751 -17.13 15.66 -19.70
C GLU A 751 -16.67 14.21 -19.95
N ALA A 752 -17.60 13.35 -20.37
CA ALA A 752 -17.29 11.99 -20.78
C ALA A 752 -16.65 11.95 -22.18
N ARG A 753 -15.62 11.12 -22.33
CA ARG A 753 -14.93 10.81 -23.57
C ARG A 753 -15.12 9.33 -23.91
N PHE A 754 -15.65 9.07 -25.09
CA PHE A 754 -15.82 7.73 -25.64
C PHE A 754 -14.72 7.43 -26.67
N ILE A 755 -14.06 6.28 -26.55
CA ILE A 755 -12.99 5.85 -27.45
C ILE A 755 -13.22 4.39 -27.84
N GLU A 756 -13.25 4.12 -29.15
CA GLU A 756 -13.26 2.75 -29.69
C GLU A 756 -11.81 2.26 -29.91
N MET A 757 -11.52 1.05 -29.44
CA MET A 757 -10.24 0.36 -29.70
C MET A 757 -10.46 -0.87 -30.57
N THR A 758 -10.30 -0.73 -31.88
CA THR A 758 -10.63 -1.78 -32.86
C THR A 758 -9.42 -2.51 -33.45
N GLY A 759 -8.19 -2.03 -33.25
CA GLY A 759 -6.99 -2.74 -33.72
C GLY A 759 -6.73 -4.00 -32.89
N ASN A 760 -6.81 -5.19 -33.50
CA ASN A 760 -6.61 -6.50 -32.87
C ASN A 760 -5.16 -6.97 -33.10
N TYR A 761 -4.40 -7.15 -32.02
CA TYR A 761 -3.00 -7.61 -32.03
C TYR A 761 -2.84 -9.10 -31.71
N ARG A 762 -3.97 -9.81 -31.54
CA ARG A 762 -4.02 -11.20 -31.07
C ARG A 762 -4.21 -12.18 -32.23
N SER A 763 -5.19 -11.91 -33.07
CA SER A 763 -5.77 -12.86 -34.01
C SER A 763 -5.40 -12.52 -35.46
N SER A 764 -5.21 -13.56 -36.25
CA SER A 764 -4.93 -13.50 -37.69
C SER A 764 -6.13 -12.95 -38.47
N ARG A 765 -5.88 -12.49 -39.69
CA ARG A 765 -6.85 -11.70 -40.46
C ARG A 765 -8.19 -12.40 -40.69
N HIS A 766 -8.20 -13.63 -41.18
CA HIS A 766 -9.44 -14.36 -41.49
C HIS A 766 -10.31 -14.62 -40.25
N VAL A 767 -9.69 -14.86 -39.09
CA VAL A 767 -10.41 -15.02 -37.81
C VAL A 767 -11.09 -13.70 -37.41
N VAL A 768 -10.41 -12.56 -37.61
CA VAL A 768 -10.98 -11.23 -37.34
C VAL A 768 -12.10 -10.90 -38.34
N ASP A 769 -11.92 -11.22 -39.62
CA ASP A 769 -12.93 -11.01 -40.66
C ASP A 769 -14.21 -11.82 -40.38
N PHE A 770 -14.06 -13.08 -39.97
CA PHE A 770 -15.18 -13.89 -39.47
C PHE A 770 -15.88 -13.22 -38.28
N ALA A 771 -15.12 -12.79 -37.27
CA ALA A 771 -15.69 -12.15 -36.09
C ALA A 771 -16.45 -10.86 -36.43
N ASN A 772 -15.94 -10.04 -37.35
CA ASN A 772 -16.58 -8.81 -37.82
C ASN A 772 -17.90 -9.05 -38.54
N VAL A 773 -17.98 -10.09 -39.39
CA VAL A 773 -19.25 -10.43 -40.05
C VAL A 773 -20.24 -11.02 -39.05
N PHE A 774 -19.77 -11.91 -38.18
CA PHE A 774 -20.61 -12.59 -37.18
C PHE A 774 -21.24 -11.60 -36.18
N VAL A 775 -20.46 -10.64 -35.69
CA VAL A 775 -20.91 -9.69 -34.64
C VAL A 775 -22.05 -8.78 -35.11
N ASN A 776 -22.24 -8.59 -36.42
CA ASN A 776 -23.37 -7.82 -36.96
C ASN A 776 -24.74 -8.42 -36.64
N GLY A 777 -24.80 -9.72 -36.29
CA GLY A 777 -26.01 -10.36 -35.81
C GLY A 777 -26.44 -9.90 -34.40
N ILE A 778 -25.54 -9.27 -33.64
CA ILE A 778 -25.77 -8.83 -32.26
C ILE A 778 -26.36 -7.41 -32.28
N LYS A 779 -27.54 -7.23 -31.70
CA LYS A 779 -28.21 -5.91 -31.64
C LYS A 779 -27.77 -5.09 -30.42
N GLY A 780 -27.76 -3.76 -30.56
CA GLY A 780 -27.53 -2.85 -29.43
C GLY A 780 -26.06 -2.70 -29.01
N ARG A 781 -25.14 -2.88 -29.95
CA ARG A 781 -23.69 -2.74 -29.74
C ARG A 781 -23.27 -1.29 -29.54
N MET A 782 -22.20 -1.09 -28.80
CA MET A 782 -21.57 0.22 -28.58
C MET A 782 -20.58 0.59 -29.69
N LYS A 783 -19.88 -0.41 -30.25
CA LYS A 783 -18.85 -0.21 -31.27
C LYS A 783 -19.47 -0.07 -32.66
N SER A 784 -18.99 0.91 -33.42
CA SER A 784 -19.40 1.20 -34.79
C SER A 784 -18.33 0.81 -35.82
N ASP A 785 -17.06 0.91 -35.44
CA ASP A 785 -15.94 0.58 -36.31
C ASP A 785 -15.68 -0.95 -36.36
N ALA A 786 -15.27 -1.44 -37.52
CA ALA A 786 -14.84 -2.83 -37.69
C ALA A 786 -13.49 -3.07 -37.00
N ILE A 787 -13.30 -4.29 -36.48
CA ILE A 787 -12.04 -4.72 -35.87
C ILE A 787 -11.01 -4.95 -36.99
N ILE A 788 -9.78 -4.46 -36.81
CA ILE A 788 -8.73 -4.58 -37.83
C ILE A 788 -7.60 -5.45 -37.26
N SER A 789 -7.27 -6.56 -37.93
CA SER A 789 -6.10 -7.34 -37.53
C SER A 789 -4.82 -6.57 -37.82
N MET A 790 -3.96 -6.46 -36.80
CA MET A 790 -2.62 -5.88 -36.89
C MET A 790 -1.55 -6.95 -37.15
N ASN A 791 -1.96 -8.22 -37.33
CA ASN A 791 -1.09 -9.33 -37.70
C ASN A 791 -1.00 -9.44 -39.24
N HIS A 792 0.16 -9.86 -39.74
CA HIS A 792 0.38 -10.10 -41.17
C HIS A 792 -0.01 -11.52 -41.61
N LYS A 793 -0.32 -12.43 -40.67
CA LYS A 793 -0.79 -13.78 -40.97
C LYS A 793 -2.26 -13.76 -41.40
N GLU A 794 -2.58 -14.48 -42.47
CA GLU A 794 -3.96 -14.67 -42.94
C GLU A 794 -4.78 -15.54 -41.95
N GLY A 795 -4.19 -16.61 -41.42
CA GLY A 795 -4.89 -17.55 -40.53
C GLY A 795 -5.79 -18.52 -41.31
N PHE A 796 -6.72 -19.18 -40.61
CA PHE A 796 -7.67 -20.11 -41.24
C PHE A 796 -9.01 -20.15 -40.50
N VAL A 797 -10.12 -20.14 -41.24
CA VAL A 797 -11.47 -20.39 -40.71
C VAL A 797 -12.12 -21.53 -41.48
N GLY A 798 -12.46 -22.62 -40.78
CA GLY A 798 -13.14 -23.78 -41.33
C GLY A 798 -14.52 -23.97 -40.71
N ILE A 799 -15.56 -24.03 -41.54
CA ILE A 799 -16.93 -24.31 -41.11
C ILE A 799 -17.31 -25.72 -41.57
N ARG A 800 -17.75 -26.54 -40.63
CA ARG A 800 -18.13 -27.95 -40.81
C ARG A 800 -19.61 -28.09 -40.44
N HIS A 801 -20.47 -28.10 -41.44
CA HIS A 801 -21.91 -28.28 -41.25
C HIS A 801 -22.26 -29.78 -41.30
N HIS A 802 -22.93 -30.31 -40.27
CA HIS A 802 -23.27 -31.72 -40.13
C HIS A 802 -24.78 -31.90 -40.08
N VAL A 803 -25.32 -32.89 -40.80
CA VAL A 803 -26.74 -33.27 -40.64
C VAL A 803 -27.00 -34.00 -39.31
N SER A 804 -25.95 -34.52 -38.67
CA SER A 804 -26.06 -35.18 -37.37
C SER A 804 -25.94 -34.19 -36.22
N HIS A 805 -26.86 -34.29 -35.25
CA HIS A 805 -26.76 -33.57 -33.98
C HIS A 805 -25.57 -34.04 -33.11
N ILE A 806 -25.05 -35.24 -33.36
CA ILE A 806 -23.90 -35.80 -32.63
C ILE A 806 -22.65 -35.55 -33.46
N MET A 807 -21.77 -34.65 -33.02
CA MET A 807 -20.59 -34.23 -33.80
C MET A 807 -19.25 -34.47 -33.08
N TYR A 808 -19.22 -35.22 -31.98
CA TYR A 808 -17.99 -35.41 -31.18
C TYR A 808 -16.86 -36.09 -31.95
N LYS A 809 -17.17 -37.22 -32.60
CA LYS A 809 -16.19 -37.99 -33.38
C LYS A 809 -15.65 -37.20 -34.57
N PRO A 810 -16.47 -36.63 -35.48
CA PRO A 810 -15.93 -35.87 -36.61
C PRO A 810 -15.14 -34.64 -36.18
N LEU A 811 -15.45 -34.02 -35.03
CA LEU A 811 -14.62 -32.94 -34.46
C LEU A 811 -13.24 -33.45 -34.05
N VAL A 812 -13.17 -34.56 -33.33
CA VAL A 812 -11.89 -35.16 -32.91
C VAL A 812 -11.08 -35.63 -34.13
N ASP A 813 -11.74 -36.22 -35.13
CA ASP A 813 -11.08 -36.63 -36.37
C ASP A 813 -10.49 -35.42 -37.14
N ASP A 814 -11.23 -34.31 -37.25
CA ASP A 814 -10.72 -33.06 -37.87
C ASP A 814 -9.59 -32.44 -37.04
N LEU A 815 -9.68 -32.47 -35.71
CA LEU A 815 -8.61 -32.01 -34.83
C LEU A 815 -7.34 -32.82 -35.01
N LEU A 816 -7.42 -34.15 -35.03
CA LEU A 816 -6.28 -35.04 -35.23
C LEU A 816 -5.62 -34.84 -36.60
N ALA A 817 -6.41 -34.60 -37.65
CA ALA A 817 -5.90 -34.34 -38.99
C ALA A 817 -5.12 -33.02 -39.11
N ASN A 818 -5.47 -32.03 -38.28
CA ASN A 818 -4.91 -30.68 -38.34
C ASN A 818 -3.99 -30.33 -37.15
N TYR A 819 -3.69 -31.30 -36.28
CA TYR A 819 -2.91 -31.09 -35.06
C TYR A 819 -1.47 -30.67 -35.39
N GLY A 820 -1.05 -29.49 -34.91
CA GLY A 820 0.16 -28.81 -35.39
C GLY A 820 1.12 -28.31 -34.30
N GLY A 821 1.04 -28.84 -33.08
CA GLY A 821 1.94 -28.50 -31.96
C GLY A 821 1.72 -27.13 -31.29
N GLY A 822 0.83 -26.29 -31.81
CA GLY A 822 0.37 -25.06 -31.16
C GLY A 822 -0.65 -25.32 -30.04
N SER A 823 -0.96 -24.28 -29.27
CA SER A 823 -1.97 -24.37 -28.21
C SER A 823 -3.36 -24.59 -28.81
N THR A 824 -3.96 -25.76 -28.54
CA THR A 824 -5.24 -26.17 -29.12
C THR A 824 -6.34 -26.20 -28.05
N CYS A 825 -7.52 -25.68 -28.38
CA CYS A 825 -8.69 -25.75 -27.51
C CYS A 825 -9.95 -26.25 -28.21
N VAL A 826 -10.73 -27.07 -27.51
CA VAL A 826 -12.09 -27.45 -27.92
C VAL A 826 -13.10 -26.75 -27.00
N LEU A 827 -14.00 -25.98 -27.57
CA LEU A 827 -15.04 -25.23 -26.89
C LEU A 827 -16.41 -25.89 -27.08
N THR A 828 -17.09 -26.17 -25.97
CA THR A 828 -18.41 -26.79 -25.96
C THR A 828 -19.47 -25.88 -25.33
N GLN A 829 -20.74 -26.23 -25.53
CA GLN A 829 -21.86 -25.51 -24.92
C GLN A 829 -22.14 -26.01 -23.51
N THR A 830 -21.94 -27.31 -23.26
CA THR A 830 -22.23 -27.94 -21.97
C THR A 830 -21.01 -28.65 -21.38
N ASN A 831 -21.03 -28.83 -20.05
CA ASN A 831 -20.03 -29.60 -19.32
C ASN A 831 -20.02 -31.08 -19.76
N GLU A 832 -21.19 -31.64 -20.10
CA GLU A 832 -21.32 -33.02 -20.57
C GLU A 832 -20.55 -33.25 -21.89
N GLU A 833 -20.76 -32.37 -22.87
CA GLU A 833 -20.04 -32.38 -24.15
C GLU A 833 -18.52 -32.28 -23.94
N ALA A 834 -18.08 -31.41 -23.02
CA ALA A 834 -16.67 -31.21 -22.73
C ALA A 834 -16.01 -32.50 -22.21
N VAL A 835 -16.68 -33.19 -21.28
CA VAL A 835 -16.16 -34.43 -20.70
C VAL A 835 -16.10 -35.55 -21.75
N ILE A 836 -17.12 -35.68 -22.61
CA ILE A 836 -17.14 -36.65 -23.71
C ILE A 836 -15.95 -36.42 -24.65
N LEU A 837 -15.68 -35.18 -25.02
CA LEU A 837 -14.56 -34.83 -25.90
C LEU A 837 -13.20 -35.12 -25.25
N VAL A 838 -13.03 -34.86 -23.96
CA VAL A 838 -11.80 -35.24 -23.23
C VAL A 838 -11.59 -36.77 -23.28
N ALA A 839 -12.64 -37.55 -23.04
CA ALA A 839 -12.54 -39.01 -23.09
C ALA A 839 -12.11 -39.51 -24.48
N LEU A 840 -12.71 -38.96 -25.54
CA LEU A 840 -12.34 -39.26 -26.92
C LEU A 840 -10.89 -38.89 -27.25
N LEU A 841 -10.45 -37.68 -26.89
CA LEU A 841 -9.08 -37.21 -27.14
C LEU A 841 -8.05 -38.11 -26.45
N ARG A 842 -8.31 -38.50 -25.19
CA ARG A 842 -7.45 -39.44 -24.43
C ARG A 842 -7.40 -40.83 -25.06
N LYS A 843 -8.50 -41.32 -25.63
CA LYS A 843 -8.54 -42.60 -26.37
C LYS A 843 -7.59 -42.58 -27.57
N HIS A 844 -7.36 -41.41 -28.17
CA HIS A 844 -6.40 -41.20 -29.26
C HIS A 844 -4.98 -40.82 -28.77
N GLY A 845 -4.71 -40.92 -27.47
CA GLY A 845 -3.38 -40.70 -26.89
C GLY A 845 -3.02 -39.23 -26.64
N LEU A 846 -3.95 -38.28 -26.82
CA LEU A 846 -3.71 -36.87 -26.53
C LEU A 846 -3.89 -36.55 -25.04
N ASN A 847 -2.93 -35.84 -24.47
CA ASN A 847 -2.99 -35.33 -23.10
C ASN A 847 -3.97 -34.16 -23.00
N SER A 848 -5.26 -34.45 -22.84
CA SER A 848 -6.30 -33.43 -22.76
C SER A 848 -6.65 -33.01 -21.32
N LYS A 849 -6.70 -31.69 -21.08
CA LYS A 849 -7.13 -31.08 -19.79
C LYS A 849 -8.50 -30.43 -19.91
N LEU A 850 -9.31 -30.53 -18.84
CA LEU A 850 -10.68 -30.01 -18.79
C LEU A 850 -10.74 -28.72 -17.95
N VAL A 851 -11.38 -27.69 -18.47
CA VAL A 851 -11.65 -26.42 -17.77
C VAL A 851 -13.15 -26.14 -17.82
N GLN A 852 -13.85 -26.31 -16.70
CA GLN A 852 -15.30 -26.13 -16.64
C GLN A 852 -15.80 -25.67 -15.27
N SER A 853 -17.00 -25.10 -15.26
CA SER A 853 -17.71 -24.71 -14.04
C SER A 853 -18.01 -25.91 -13.15
N MET A 854 -17.67 -25.80 -11.87
CA MET A 854 -18.12 -26.76 -10.86
C MET A 854 -19.27 -26.18 -10.04
N ASP A 855 -20.50 -26.51 -10.45
CA ASP A 855 -21.73 -26.00 -9.85
C ASP A 855 -21.79 -26.24 -8.33
N GLY A 856 -21.91 -25.16 -7.56
CA GLY A 856 -22.07 -25.21 -6.10
C GLY A 856 -20.81 -25.62 -5.33
N PHE A 857 -19.66 -25.78 -6.00
CA PHE A 857 -18.40 -26.21 -5.40
C PHE A 857 -17.35 -25.09 -5.48
N ARG A 858 -17.10 -24.43 -4.33
CA ARG A 858 -16.03 -23.44 -4.19
C ARG A 858 -14.70 -24.12 -3.84
N PHE A 859 -13.58 -23.50 -4.23
CA PHE A 859 -12.23 -24.02 -3.94
C PHE A 859 -11.99 -24.25 -2.44
N TRP A 860 -12.48 -23.34 -1.61
CA TRP A 860 -12.47 -23.44 -0.14
C TRP A 860 -13.06 -24.77 0.40
N ASN A 861 -13.97 -25.41 -0.32
CA ASN A 861 -14.58 -26.66 0.14
C ASN A 861 -13.68 -27.89 -0.05
N MET A 862 -12.58 -27.82 -0.81
CA MET A 862 -11.68 -28.97 -0.98
C MET A 862 -11.09 -29.47 0.34
N ALA A 863 -11.03 -30.78 0.53
CA ALA A 863 -10.50 -31.39 1.75
C ALA A 863 -9.03 -31.00 2.01
N GLU A 864 -8.21 -30.94 0.96
CA GLU A 864 -6.81 -30.50 1.01
C GLU A 864 -6.71 -29.07 1.54
N VAL A 865 -7.55 -28.17 1.00
CA VAL A 865 -7.62 -26.76 1.37
C VAL A 865 -8.07 -26.60 2.82
N ARG A 866 -9.15 -27.29 3.21
CA ARG A 866 -9.65 -27.29 4.59
C ARG A 866 -8.60 -27.81 5.58
N MET A 867 -7.82 -28.82 5.21
CA MET A 867 -6.75 -29.34 6.05
C MET A 867 -5.61 -28.33 6.19
N PHE A 868 -5.20 -27.69 5.10
CA PHE A 868 -4.17 -26.64 5.15
C PHE A 868 -4.58 -25.49 6.07
N LEU A 869 -5.79 -24.99 5.91
CA LEU A 869 -6.37 -23.95 6.77
C LEU A 869 -6.45 -24.40 8.23
N LYS A 870 -6.81 -25.66 8.48
CA LYS A 870 -6.82 -26.23 9.83
C LYS A 870 -5.41 -26.24 10.45
N GLN A 871 -4.38 -26.60 9.68
CA GLN A 871 -2.98 -26.56 10.16
C GLN A 871 -2.55 -25.14 10.52
N ILE A 872 -2.89 -24.16 9.67
CA ILE A 872 -2.63 -22.74 9.96
C ILE A 872 -3.37 -22.30 11.22
N ASN A 873 -4.66 -22.58 11.34
CA ASN A 873 -5.49 -22.15 12.48
C ASN A 873 -5.02 -22.73 13.81
N SER A 874 -4.42 -23.93 13.81
CA SER A 874 -3.97 -24.60 15.03
C SER A 874 -2.74 -23.98 15.69
N GLY A 875 -2.07 -23.02 15.06
CA GLY A 875 -0.83 -22.40 15.53
C GLY A 875 -0.85 -20.87 15.64
N VAL A 876 -2.02 -20.21 15.52
CA VAL A 876 -2.10 -18.76 15.33
C VAL A 876 -2.84 -18.06 16.48
N HIS A 877 -2.12 -17.21 17.22
CA HIS A 877 -2.68 -16.23 18.17
C HIS A 877 -2.55 -14.78 17.67
N THR A 878 -2.04 -14.58 16.44
CA THR A 878 -1.69 -13.29 15.85
C THR A 878 -2.27 -13.15 14.43
N PRO A 879 -2.60 -11.95 13.93
CA PRO A 879 -3.15 -11.78 12.58
C PRO A 879 -2.19 -12.19 11.44
N ILE A 880 -0.89 -12.23 11.71
CA ILE A 880 0.18 -12.59 10.77
C ILE A 880 0.57 -14.06 11.00
N ILE A 881 0.70 -14.80 9.89
CA ILE A 881 1.23 -16.16 9.86
C ILE A 881 2.75 -16.09 9.68
N SER A 882 3.51 -16.66 10.62
CA SER A 882 4.96 -16.76 10.50
C SER A 882 5.38 -17.76 9.42
N ASP A 883 6.55 -17.55 8.82
CA ASP A 883 7.08 -18.45 7.80
C ASP A 883 7.24 -19.90 8.32
N ASP A 884 7.62 -20.08 9.59
CA ASP A 884 7.72 -21.41 10.21
C ASP A 884 6.36 -22.13 10.28
N VAL A 885 5.30 -21.44 10.71
CA VAL A 885 3.95 -22.02 10.76
C VAL A 885 3.45 -22.36 9.35
N TRP A 886 3.70 -21.47 8.39
CA TRP A 886 3.32 -21.64 7.00
C TRP A 886 4.02 -22.85 6.35
N GLU A 887 5.35 -22.94 6.47
CA GLU A 887 6.13 -24.06 5.93
C GLU A 887 5.77 -25.40 6.57
N LYS A 888 5.53 -25.42 7.89
CA LYS A 888 5.06 -26.62 8.60
C LYS A 888 3.67 -27.06 8.13
N ALA A 889 2.76 -26.11 7.92
CA ALA A 889 1.43 -26.40 7.38
C ALA A 889 1.52 -26.99 5.96
N LYS A 890 2.42 -26.45 5.11
CA LYS A 890 2.66 -26.96 3.75
C LYS A 890 3.18 -28.39 3.81
N HIS A 891 4.27 -28.63 4.53
CA HIS A 891 4.87 -29.96 4.65
C HIS A 891 3.87 -31.01 5.16
N LYS A 892 3.15 -30.72 6.24
CA LYS A 892 2.17 -31.66 6.79
C LYS A 892 1.02 -31.95 5.83
N THR A 893 0.49 -30.92 5.18
CA THR A 893 -0.65 -31.09 4.25
C THR A 893 -0.21 -31.83 3.00
N PHE A 894 0.94 -31.45 2.42
CA PHE A 894 1.46 -32.09 1.21
C PHE A 894 1.85 -33.55 1.46
N ALA A 895 2.42 -33.87 2.63
CA ALA A 895 2.69 -35.25 3.01
C ALA A 895 1.40 -36.07 3.20
N MET A 896 0.37 -35.50 3.82
CA MET A 896 -0.91 -36.19 4.06
C MET A 896 -1.70 -36.50 2.77
N TYR A 897 -1.54 -35.65 1.75
CA TYR A 897 -2.25 -35.73 0.47
C TYR A 897 -1.32 -35.99 -0.72
N ALA A 898 -0.13 -36.55 -0.48
CA ALA A 898 0.87 -36.77 -1.54
C ALA A 898 0.31 -37.59 -2.72
N ASP A 899 -0.53 -38.58 -2.43
CA ASP A 899 -1.18 -39.44 -3.44
C ASP A 899 -2.53 -38.89 -3.95
N SER A 900 -2.93 -37.67 -3.54
CA SER A 900 -4.18 -37.05 -4.01
C SER A 900 -3.98 -36.41 -5.38
N ALA A 901 -4.76 -36.84 -6.36
CA ALA A 901 -4.78 -36.22 -7.70
C ALA A 901 -5.15 -34.72 -7.68
N SER A 902 -5.79 -34.25 -6.61
CA SER A 902 -6.27 -32.86 -6.46
C SER A 902 -5.33 -31.96 -5.65
N LEU A 903 -4.18 -32.47 -5.18
CA LEU A 903 -3.23 -31.67 -4.39
C LEU A 903 -2.64 -30.47 -5.18
N HIS A 904 -2.46 -30.64 -6.48
CA HIS A 904 -1.83 -29.62 -7.34
C HIS A 904 -2.58 -28.26 -7.33
N TYR A 905 -3.92 -28.27 -7.18
CA TYR A 905 -4.71 -27.04 -7.07
C TYR A 905 -4.31 -26.22 -5.83
N LEU A 906 -4.12 -26.88 -4.69
CA LEU A 906 -3.67 -26.23 -3.46
C LEU A 906 -2.23 -25.71 -3.59
N GLN A 907 -1.34 -26.49 -4.20
CA GLN A 907 0.06 -26.07 -4.43
C GLN A 907 0.13 -24.80 -5.28
N ARG A 908 -0.66 -24.73 -6.36
CA ARG A 908 -0.72 -23.55 -7.23
C ARG A 908 -1.30 -22.34 -6.51
N CYS A 909 -2.37 -22.53 -5.72
CA CYS A 909 -2.94 -21.49 -4.87
C CYS A 909 -1.91 -20.88 -3.91
N ILE A 910 -1.19 -21.74 -3.17
CA ILE A 910 -0.17 -21.30 -2.21
C ILE A 910 0.94 -20.53 -2.91
N THR A 911 1.43 -21.04 -4.04
CA THR A 911 2.50 -20.40 -4.82
C THR A 911 2.10 -18.99 -5.26
N LEU A 912 0.89 -18.86 -5.84
CA LEU A 912 0.37 -17.57 -6.28
C LEU A 912 0.23 -16.58 -5.11
N PHE A 913 -0.24 -17.05 -3.96
CA PHE A 913 -0.39 -16.21 -2.78
C PHE A 913 0.96 -15.71 -2.23
N GLU A 914 1.99 -16.57 -2.24
CA GLU A 914 3.36 -16.23 -1.81
C GLU A 914 4.03 -15.21 -2.73
N GLU A 915 3.81 -15.31 -4.05
CA GLU A 915 4.35 -14.38 -5.04
C GLU A 915 3.79 -12.96 -4.86
N THR A 916 2.54 -12.84 -4.40
CA THR A 916 1.83 -11.55 -4.32
C THR A 916 1.89 -10.90 -2.94
N ASN A 917 2.06 -11.69 -1.89
CA ASN A 917 2.00 -11.22 -0.50
C ASN A 917 3.31 -11.49 0.24
N LYS A 918 4.11 -10.43 0.42
CA LYS A 918 5.36 -10.51 1.20
C LYS A 918 5.11 -10.82 2.68
N ILE A 919 4.01 -10.34 3.24
CA ILE A 919 3.56 -10.64 4.60
C ILE A 919 2.29 -11.48 4.47
N LYS A 920 2.23 -12.60 5.18
CA LYS A 920 1.15 -13.58 5.08
C LYS A 920 0.13 -13.31 6.18
N TYR A 921 -0.95 -12.59 5.87
CA TYR A 921 -2.04 -12.39 6.81
C TYR A 921 -3.02 -13.56 6.74
N HIS A 922 -3.53 -13.95 7.91
CA HIS A 922 -4.52 -15.02 8.03
C HIS A 922 -5.80 -14.72 7.27
N THR A 923 -6.29 -13.50 7.42
CA THR A 923 -7.50 -12.97 6.79
C THR A 923 -7.37 -12.95 5.27
N ASP A 924 -6.25 -12.42 4.78
CA ASP A 924 -6.00 -12.28 3.35
C ASP A 924 -5.94 -13.64 2.66
N PHE A 925 -5.29 -14.63 3.28
CA PHE A 925 -5.24 -15.98 2.74
C PHE A 925 -6.61 -16.67 2.80
N LYS A 926 -7.34 -16.50 3.91
CA LYS A 926 -8.68 -17.07 4.06
C LYS A 926 -9.63 -16.54 2.99
N GLU A 927 -9.64 -15.23 2.76
CA GLU A 927 -10.42 -14.59 1.71
C GLU A 927 -9.96 -15.00 0.31
N PHE A 928 -8.64 -15.04 0.08
CA PHE A 928 -8.07 -15.48 -1.20
C PHE A 928 -8.60 -16.86 -1.58
N VAL A 929 -8.55 -17.81 -0.65
CA VAL A 929 -9.06 -19.17 -0.87
C VAL A 929 -10.59 -19.19 -1.04
N PHE A 930 -11.31 -18.36 -0.28
CA PHE A 930 -12.78 -18.34 -0.30
C PHE A 930 -13.37 -17.74 -1.58
N GLU A 931 -12.75 -16.69 -2.12
CA GLU A 931 -13.15 -16.05 -3.37
C GLU A 931 -12.69 -16.81 -4.62
N SER A 932 -11.70 -17.69 -4.49
CA SER A 932 -11.18 -18.45 -5.61
C SER A 932 -12.08 -19.62 -6.01
N SER A 933 -12.07 -19.93 -7.30
CA SER A 933 -12.67 -21.13 -7.89
C SER A 933 -11.59 -22.17 -8.18
N VAL A 934 -11.94 -23.46 -8.23
CA VAL A 934 -10.96 -24.54 -8.45
C VAL A 934 -10.22 -24.37 -9.78
N GLU A 935 -10.94 -23.92 -10.80
CA GLU A 935 -10.46 -23.65 -12.15
C GLU A 935 -9.43 -22.50 -12.25
N ASP A 936 -9.36 -21.61 -11.25
CA ASP A 936 -8.33 -20.56 -11.16
C ASP A 936 -6.93 -21.17 -10.96
N PHE A 937 -6.89 -22.40 -10.45
CA PHE A 937 -5.67 -23.12 -10.13
C PHE A 937 -5.42 -24.33 -11.04
N CYS A 938 -6.21 -24.50 -12.11
CA CYS A 938 -5.93 -25.50 -13.16
C CYS A 938 -4.59 -25.18 -13.84
N ASP A 939 -3.58 -26.03 -13.65
CA ASP A 939 -2.36 -25.95 -14.43
C ASP A 939 -2.62 -26.48 -15.85
N LEU A 940 -2.48 -25.62 -16.85
CA LEU A 940 -2.63 -25.99 -18.26
C LEU A 940 -1.31 -26.35 -18.95
N SER A 941 -0.18 -26.26 -18.24
CA SER A 941 1.13 -26.59 -18.79
C SER A 941 1.19 -28.04 -19.27
N GLY A 942 1.84 -28.28 -20.41
CA GLY A 942 2.00 -29.63 -20.98
C GLY A 942 0.72 -30.32 -21.47
N ALA A 943 -0.41 -29.60 -21.61
CA ALA A 943 -1.60 -30.13 -22.25
C ALA A 943 -1.48 -30.08 -23.78
N ASP A 944 -1.80 -31.18 -24.45
CA ASP A 944 -1.88 -31.23 -25.91
C ASP A 944 -3.13 -30.49 -26.41
N VAL A 945 -4.24 -30.65 -25.68
CA VAL A 945 -5.54 -30.03 -25.99
C VAL A 945 -6.24 -29.62 -24.69
N VAL A 946 -6.79 -28.40 -24.67
CA VAL A 946 -7.65 -27.93 -23.57
C VAL A 946 -9.10 -28.02 -24.00
N VAL A 947 -9.96 -28.69 -23.23
CA VAL A 947 -11.40 -28.73 -23.50
C VAL A 947 -12.11 -27.87 -22.47
N SER A 948 -13.00 -26.98 -22.90
CA SER A 948 -13.69 -26.05 -22.01
C SER A 948 -15.09 -25.71 -22.50
N THR A 949 -15.97 -25.31 -21.58
CA THR A 949 -17.19 -24.61 -21.98
C THR A 949 -16.87 -23.18 -22.39
N ILE A 950 -17.63 -22.63 -23.34
CA ILE A 950 -17.35 -21.29 -23.90
C ILE A 950 -17.24 -20.21 -22.81
N HIS A 951 -18.10 -20.23 -21.79
CA HIS A 951 -18.05 -19.25 -20.70
C HIS A 951 -16.75 -19.27 -19.90
N LYS A 952 -16.11 -20.44 -19.78
CA LYS A 952 -14.89 -20.64 -18.98
C LYS A 952 -13.61 -20.43 -19.76
N ALA A 953 -13.70 -20.40 -21.08
CA ALA A 953 -12.60 -20.00 -21.94
C ALA A 953 -12.43 -18.47 -22.01
N LYS A 954 -13.38 -17.67 -21.52
CA LYS A 954 -13.24 -16.20 -21.44
C LYS A 954 -12.00 -15.85 -20.61
N GLY A 955 -11.15 -14.98 -21.16
CA GLY A 955 -9.84 -14.62 -20.59
C GLY A 955 -8.66 -15.52 -20.97
N ARG A 956 -8.90 -16.64 -21.67
CA ARG A 956 -7.86 -17.52 -22.23
C ARG A 956 -7.80 -17.38 -23.75
N GLU A 957 -6.70 -17.78 -24.37
CA GLU A 957 -6.44 -17.62 -25.81
C GLU A 957 -5.64 -18.81 -26.33
N PHE A 958 -5.94 -19.26 -27.54
CA PHE A 958 -5.34 -20.47 -28.12
C PHE A 958 -5.01 -20.24 -29.60
N ASP A 959 -3.97 -20.90 -30.10
CA ASP A 959 -3.59 -20.82 -31.51
C ASP A 959 -4.69 -21.41 -32.39
N ASP A 960 -5.20 -22.58 -31.98
CA ASP A 960 -6.28 -23.30 -32.64
C ASP A 960 -7.49 -23.46 -31.73
N VAL A 961 -8.69 -23.13 -32.24
CA VAL A 961 -9.95 -23.32 -31.52
C VAL A 961 -10.94 -24.12 -32.36
N TYR A 962 -11.47 -25.19 -31.78
CA TYR A 962 -12.55 -26.00 -32.33
C TYR A 962 -13.81 -25.75 -31.51
N MET A 963 -14.86 -25.22 -32.14
CA MET A 963 -16.14 -24.99 -31.49
C MET A 963 -17.13 -26.09 -31.86
N LEU A 964 -17.75 -26.70 -30.84
CA LEU A 964 -18.88 -27.61 -30.99
C LEU A 964 -20.17 -26.84 -30.72
N ILE A 965 -20.95 -26.54 -31.76
CA ILE A 965 -22.16 -25.73 -31.68
C ILE A 965 -23.35 -26.50 -32.22
N THR A 966 -24.17 -27.00 -31.31
CA THR A 966 -25.47 -27.62 -31.60
C THR A 966 -26.57 -26.54 -31.72
N LYS A 967 -27.55 -26.80 -32.59
CA LYS A 967 -28.69 -25.95 -32.91
C LYS A 967 -29.42 -25.49 -31.65
N PRO A 968 -29.42 -24.18 -31.32
CA PRO A 968 -30.11 -23.68 -30.16
C PRO A 968 -31.63 -23.69 -30.38
N GLN A 969 -32.40 -23.86 -29.30
CA GLN A 969 -33.86 -23.76 -29.36
C GLN A 969 -34.34 -22.35 -29.73
N HIS A 970 -33.65 -21.32 -29.22
CA HIS A 970 -33.93 -19.92 -29.47
C HIS A 970 -32.63 -19.12 -29.63
N ILE A 971 -32.57 -18.24 -30.65
CA ILE A 971 -31.42 -17.37 -30.91
C ILE A 971 -31.73 -15.98 -30.35
N HIS A 972 -30.98 -15.59 -29.32
CA HIS A 972 -31.00 -14.26 -28.72
C HIS A 972 -29.56 -13.73 -28.60
N ASN A 973 -29.41 -12.44 -28.31
CA ASN A 973 -28.10 -11.77 -28.21
C ASN A 973 -27.12 -12.51 -27.28
N GLU A 974 -27.58 -13.05 -26.14
CA GLU A 974 -26.71 -13.79 -25.20
C GLU A 974 -26.02 -15.00 -25.85
N VAL A 975 -26.77 -15.78 -26.66
CA VAL A 975 -26.24 -16.96 -27.37
C VAL A 975 -25.24 -16.52 -28.44
N LEU A 976 -25.56 -15.47 -29.19
CA LEU A 976 -24.65 -14.93 -30.21
C LEU A 976 -23.37 -14.38 -29.57
N ARG A 977 -23.45 -13.61 -28.47
CA ARG A 977 -22.27 -13.14 -27.73
C ARG A 977 -21.41 -14.28 -27.23
N ARG A 978 -22.02 -15.39 -26.79
CA ARG A 978 -21.30 -16.60 -26.40
C ARG A 978 -20.50 -17.16 -27.57
N TYR A 979 -21.12 -17.37 -28.72
CA TYR A 979 -20.41 -17.87 -29.92
C TYR A 979 -19.31 -16.90 -30.38
N TYR A 980 -19.57 -15.59 -30.35
CA TYR A 980 -18.57 -14.56 -30.63
C TYR A 980 -17.37 -14.63 -29.66
N VAL A 981 -17.63 -14.79 -28.35
CA VAL A 981 -16.56 -14.98 -27.35
C VAL A 981 -15.73 -16.22 -27.68
N GLY A 982 -16.38 -17.34 -28.02
CA GLY A 982 -15.69 -18.58 -28.39
C GLY A 982 -14.81 -18.42 -29.63
N ALA A 983 -15.34 -17.82 -30.70
CA ALA A 983 -14.60 -17.58 -31.94
C ALA A 983 -13.38 -16.67 -31.72
N THR A 984 -13.55 -15.61 -30.91
CA THR A 984 -12.48 -14.64 -30.60
C THR A 984 -11.41 -15.15 -29.63
N ARG A 985 -11.48 -16.43 -29.21
CA ARG A 985 -10.39 -17.10 -28.49
C ARG A 985 -9.28 -17.60 -29.42
N ALA A 986 -9.56 -17.75 -30.72
CA ALA A 986 -8.61 -18.21 -31.70
C ALA A 986 -7.60 -17.11 -32.08
N LYS A 987 -6.32 -17.46 -32.13
CA LYS A 987 -5.25 -16.59 -32.65
C LYS A 987 -4.95 -16.87 -34.12
N GLU A 988 -4.94 -18.13 -34.54
CA GLU A 988 -4.53 -18.50 -35.89
C GLU A 988 -5.62 -19.24 -36.66
N ARG A 989 -6.17 -20.32 -36.09
CA ARG A 989 -7.15 -21.16 -36.78
C ARG A 989 -8.43 -21.35 -35.97
N LEU A 990 -9.57 -21.20 -36.62
CA LEU A 990 -10.91 -21.41 -36.06
C LEU A 990 -11.64 -22.48 -36.85
N PHE A 991 -12.10 -23.52 -36.16
CA PHE A 991 -12.91 -24.59 -36.72
C PHE A 991 -14.27 -24.60 -36.01
N ILE A 992 -15.36 -24.56 -36.77
CA ILE A 992 -16.73 -24.58 -36.22
C ILE A 992 -17.43 -25.84 -36.73
N HIS A 993 -17.76 -26.74 -35.80
CA HIS A 993 -18.61 -27.91 -36.07
C HIS A 993 -20.02 -27.61 -35.60
N THR A 994 -20.96 -27.63 -36.54
CA THR A 994 -22.34 -27.27 -36.26
C THR A 994 -23.34 -28.05 -37.09
N ASP A 995 -24.54 -28.23 -36.56
CA ASP A 995 -25.73 -28.76 -37.22
C ASP A 995 -26.77 -27.64 -37.49
N ASP A 996 -26.36 -26.38 -37.33
CA ASP A 996 -27.18 -25.20 -37.54
C ASP A 996 -26.69 -24.40 -38.77
N SER A 997 -27.65 -23.88 -39.53
CA SER A 997 -27.41 -23.04 -40.71
C SER A 997 -26.89 -21.63 -40.40
N LEU A 998 -26.80 -21.23 -39.13
CA LEU A 998 -26.35 -19.89 -38.69
C LEU A 998 -25.00 -19.48 -39.29
N PHE A 999 -24.13 -20.47 -39.55
CA PHE A 999 -22.76 -20.25 -40.02
C PHE A 999 -22.59 -20.42 -41.54
N ASP A 1000 -23.62 -20.88 -42.27
CA ASP A 1000 -23.52 -21.25 -43.70
C ASP A 1000 -23.11 -20.09 -44.62
N HIS A 1001 -23.38 -18.86 -44.21
CA HIS A 1001 -23.07 -17.65 -44.97
C HIS A 1001 -21.95 -16.81 -44.36
N MET A 1002 -21.26 -17.33 -43.34
CA MET A 1002 -20.13 -16.64 -42.72
C MET A 1002 -18.88 -16.76 -43.60
N PRO A 1003 -17.99 -15.74 -43.61
CA PRO A 1003 -16.75 -15.82 -44.36
C PRO A 1003 -15.85 -16.89 -43.74
N ALA A 1004 -15.44 -17.85 -44.55
CA ALA A 1004 -14.54 -18.92 -44.14
C ALA A 1004 -13.68 -19.33 -45.34
N ASP A 1005 -12.45 -19.76 -45.06
CA ASP A 1005 -11.56 -20.35 -46.05
C ASP A 1005 -12.14 -21.64 -46.60
N GLU A 1006 -12.90 -22.34 -45.78
CA GLU A 1006 -13.45 -23.63 -46.13
C GLU A 1006 -14.82 -23.89 -45.50
N HIS A 1007 -15.81 -24.17 -46.37
CA HIS A 1007 -17.12 -24.68 -45.99
C HIS A 1007 -17.24 -26.15 -46.40
N ARG A 1008 -17.45 -27.05 -45.44
CA ARG A 1008 -17.69 -28.49 -45.70
C ARG A 1008 -19.02 -28.92 -45.10
N ALA A 1009 -19.84 -29.60 -45.89
CA ALA A 1009 -21.09 -30.20 -45.44
C ALA A 1009 -20.96 -31.74 -45.37
N TYR A 1010 -21.36 -32.32 -44.24
CA TYR A 1010 -21.32 -33.76 -43.98
C TYR A 1010 -22.74 -34.30 -43.82
N GLN A 1011 -23.10 -35.23 -44.71
CA GLN A 1011 -24.43 -35.88 -44.73
C GLN A 1011 -24.48 -37.15 -43.85
N GLN A 1012 -23.36 -37.52 -43.23
CA GLN A 1012 -23.24 -38.72 -42.42
C GLN A 1012 -23.91 -38.53 -41.05
N GLN A 1013 -24.63 -39.55 -40.57
CA GLN A 1013 -25.07 -39.65 -39.18
C GLN A 1013 -23.96 -40.28 -38.33
N TYR A 1014 -23.68 -39.71 -37.17
CA TYR A 1014 -22.68 -40.23 -36.25
C TYR A 1014 -23.34 -40.81 -35.00
N ASN A 1015 -22.70 -41.85 -34.45
CA ASN A 1015 -23.13 -42.48 -33.22
C ASN A 1015 -22.48 -41.81 -32.01
N MET A 1016 -23.13 -41.93 -30.84
CA MET A 1016 -22.48 -41.60 -29.57
C MET A 1016 -21.21 -42.46 -29.37
N PRO A 1017 -20.17 -41.91 -28.72
CA PRO A 1017 -18.91 -42.63 -28.44
C PRO A 1017 -19.09 -43.92 -27.65
N ASP A 1018 -18.24 -44.93 -27.89
CA ASP A 1018 -18.30 -46.19 -27.15
C ASP A 1018 -18.10 -46.02 -25.64
N GLU A 1019 -17.43 -44.94 -25.22
CA GLU A 1019 -17.12 -44.63 -23.83
C GLU A 1019 -17.38 -43.14 -23.56
N ILE A 1020 -18.03 -42.85 -22.44
CA ILE A 1020 -18.29 -41.49 -21.95
C ILE A 1020 -17.96 -41.43 -20.46
N VAL A 1021 -17.69 -40.23 -19.95
CA VAL A 1021 -17.49 -40.01 -18.52
C VAL A 1021 -18.56 -39.06 -18.02
N LEU A 1022 -19.22 -39.39 -16.91
CA LEU A 1022 -20.17 -38.53 -16.20
C LEU A 1022 -19.50 -38.04 -14.93
N GLN A 1023 -19.41 -36.72 -14.76
CA GLN A 1023 -18.76 -36.13 -13.59
C GLN A 1023 -19.81 -35.62 -12.61
N LEU A 1024 -19.94 -36.32 -11.48
CA LEU A 1024 -20.99 -36.02 -10.51
C LEU A 1024 -20.71 -34.72 -9.77
N SER A 1025 -21.76 -33.91 -9.62
CA SER A 1025 -21.83 -32.70 -8.81
C SER A 1025 -22.51 -32.97 -7.45
N LEU A 1026 -22.60 -31.94 -6.60
CA LEU A 1026 -23.33 -32.02 -5.34
C LEU A 1026 -24.82 -32.37 -5.52
N LYS A 1027 -25.42 -32.08 -6.68
CA LYS A 1027 -26.83 -32.40 -6.99
C LYS A 1027 -27.04 -33.87 -7.34
N ASP A 1028 -25.98 -34.58 -7.68
CA ASP A 1028 -26.04 -35.93 -8.26
C ASP A 1028 -25.79 -37.02 -7.22
N VAL A 1029 -25.45 -36.62 -5.99
CA VAL A 1029 -25.21 -37.51 -4.84
C VAL A 1029 -26.24 -37.27 -3.74
N ASN A 1030 -26.57 -38.31 -2.98
CA ASN A 1030 -27.42 -38.19 -1.81
C ASN A 1030 -26.64 -37.55 -0.65
N LEU A 1031 -26.76 -36.23 -0.50
CA LEU A 1031 -26.05 -35.44 0.52
C LEU A 1031 -26.33 -35.93 1.95
N GLY A 1032 -27.53 -36.47 2.22
CA GLY A 1032 -27.88 -37.04 3.52
C GLY A 1032 -27.11 -38.33 3.87
N PHE A 1033 -26.67 -39.09 2.86
CA PHE A 1033 -25.93 -40.35 3.06
C PHE A 1033 -24.57 -40.14 3.72
N PHE A 1034 -23.98 -38.96 3.55
CA PHE A 1034 -22.62 -38.66 4.03
C PHE A 1034 -22.56 -38.20 5.49
N LYS A 1035 -23.69 -37.82 6.11
CA LYS A 1035 -23.73 -37.19 7.45
C LYS A 1035 -23.05 -38.02 8.55
N SER A 1036 -23.16 -39.34 8.49
CA SER A 1036 -22.60 -40.28 9.49
C SER A 1036 -21.28 -40.93 9.08
N ARG A 1037 -20.68 -40.54 7.94
CA ARG A 1037 -19.53 -41.25 7.31
C ARG A 1037 -18.30 -40.38 7.11
N LYS A 1038 -18.19 -39.27 7.87
CA LYS A 1038 -17.17 -38.24 7.66
C LYS A 1038 -15.74 -38.80 7.77
N ASN A 1039 -15.48 -39.68 8.72
CA ASN A 1039 -14.14 -40.21 8.96
C ASN A 1039 -13.71 -41.18 7.86
N GLU A 1040 -14.63 -42.06 7.44
CA GLU A 1040 -14.42 -43.01 6.35
C GLU A 1040 -14.11 -42.27 5.04
N ILE A 1041 -14.83 -41.18 4.76
CA ILE A 1041 -14.63 -40.39 3.54
C ILE A 1041 -13.29 -39.64 3.56
N LEU A 1042 -12.91 -39.03 4.68
CA LEU A 1042 -11.63 -38.31 4.80
C LEU A 1042 -10.40 -39.25 4.80
N ALA A 1043 -10.60 -40.56 4.97
CA ALA A 1043 -9.55 -41.55 4.79
C ALA A 1043 -9.22 -41.82 3.31
N LEU A 1044 -10.13 -41.50 2.39
CA LEU A 1044 -9.97 -41.70 0.94
C LEU A 1044 -9.17 -40.55 0.30
N ARG A 1045 -8.72 -40.74 -0.94
CA ARG A 1045 -7.99 -39.71 -1.71
C ARG A 1045 -8.58 -39.51 -3.10
N ALA A 1046 -8.46 -38.30 -3.65
CA ALA A 1046 -8.79 -38.05 -5.05
C ALA A 1046 -7.88 -38.89 -5.95
N GLY A 1047 -8.45 -39.48 -7.01
CA GLY A 1047 -7.82 -40.47 -7.88
C GLY A 1047 -8.11 -41.92 -7.51
N GLN A 1048 -8.59 -42.21 -6.29
CA GLN A 1048 -8.87 -43.58 -5.86
C GLN A 1048 -10.07 -44.18 -6.60
N ALA A 1049 -9.92 -45.43 -7.05
CA ALA A 1049 -10.98 -46.18 -7.73
C ALA A 1049 -12.04 -46.68 -6.75
N LEU A 1050 -13.30 -46.65 -7.19
CA LEU A 1050 -14.47 -47.11 -6.46
C LEU A 1050 -15.21 -48.20 -7.24
N ARG A 1051 -15.88 -49.09 -6.51
CA ARG A 1051 -16.76 -50.12 -7.10
C ARG A 1051 -18.20 -49.63 -7.11
N PHE A 1052 -18.83 -49.61 -8.28
CA PHE A 1052 -20.22 -49.18 -8.45
C PHE A 1052 -21.16 -50.39 -8.49
N VAL A 1053 -22.15 -50.43 -7.57
CA VAL A 1053 -23.18 -51.50 -7.52
C VAL A 1053 -24.51 -50.91 -7.04
N ASN A 1054 -25.60 -51.15 -7.78
CA ASN A 1054 -26.97 -50.77 -7.39
C ASN A 1054 -27.13 -49.30 -6.93
N ASN A 1055 -26.54 -48.35 -7.65
CA ASN A 1055 -26.52 -46.91 -7.32
C ASN A 1055 -25.70 -46.51 -6.07
N TYR A 1056 -24.94 -47.44 -5.51
CA TYR A 1056 -23.97 -47.20 -4.43
C TYR A 1056 -22.54 -47.31 -4.94
N LEU A 1057 -21.66 -46.53 -4.33
CA LEU A 1057 -20.23 -46.56 -4.55
C LEU A 1057 -19.55 -47.11 -3.30
N TYR A 1058 -18.72 -48.13 -3.49
CA TYR A 1058 -18.00 -48.84 -2.45
C TYR A 1058 -16.51 -48.55 -2.56
N ASP A 1059 -15.87 -48.38 -1.40
CA ASP A 1059 -14.41 -48.41 -1.33
C ASP A 1059 -13.90 -49.81 -1.70
N CYS A 1060 -12.97 -49.90 -2.66
CA CYS A 1060 -12.39 -51.15 -3.12
C CYS A 1060 -11.58 -51.86 -2.02
N CYS A 1061 -11.04 -51.12 -1.03
CA CYS A 1061 -10.22 -51.70 0.03
C CYS A 1061 -11.06 -52.26 1.19
N THR A 1062 -12.03 -51.48 1.68
CA THR A 1062 -12.84 -51.86 2.85
C THR A 1062 -14.18 -52.50 2.50
N ASN A 1063 -14.61 -52.41 1.23
CA ASN A 1063 -15.92 -52.85 0.75
C ASN A 1063 -17.13 -52.18 1.46
N ILE A 1064 -16.90 -51.01 2.07
CA ILE A 1064 -17.93 -50.21 2.73
C ILE A 1064 -18.57 -49.27 1.69
N ALA A 1065 -19.89 -49.10 1.75
CA ALA A 1065 -20.60 -48.11 0.94
C ALA A 1065 -20.27 -46.68 1.42
N ILE A 1066 -19.66 -45.88 0.57
CA ILE A 1066 -19.12 -44.54 0.89
C ILE A 1066 -19.87 -43.41 0.20
N ALA A 1067 -20.62 -43.68 -0.87
CA ALA A 1067 -21.53 -42.73 -1.49
C ALA A 1067 -22.76 -43.43 -2.09
N GLN A 1068 -23.85 -42.67 -2.22
CA GLN A 1068 -25.08 -43.10 -2.88
C GLN A 1068 -25.49 -42.02 -3.88
N LEU A 1069 -25.93 -42.42 -5.08
CA LEU A 1069 -26.42 -41.47 -6.09
C LEU A 1069 -27.78 -40.87 -5.69
N SER A 1070 -28.03 -39.60 -6.03
CA SER A 1070 -29.31 -38.95 -5.81
C SER A 1070 -30.41 -39.57 -6.68
N GLN A 1071 -31.68 -39.41 -6.30
CA GLN A 1071 -32.81 -39.93 -7.10
C GLN A 1071 -32.80 -39.36 -8.54
N LYS A 1072 -32.41 -38.08 -8.69
CA LYS A 1072 -32.27 -37.43 -9.99
C LYS A 1072 -31.21 -38.14 -10.85
N MET A 1073 -30.02 -38.35 -10.29
CA MET A 1073 -28.92 -39.01 -11.02
C MET A 1073 -29.23 -40.47 -11.34
N GLN A 1074 -29.98 -41.16 -10.48
CA GLN A 1074 -30.46 -42.52 -10.78
C GLN A 1074 -31.39 -42.53 -12.00
N GLY A 1075 -32.26 -41.53 -12.14
CA GLY A 1075 -33.08 -41.35 -13.34
C GLY A 1075 -32.22 -41.06 -14.58
N GLU A 1076 -31.21 -40.21 -14.45
CA GLU A 1076 -30.29 -39.88 -15.54
C GLU A 1076 -29.47 -41.10 -16.00
N LEU A 1077 -28.93 -41.90 -15.07
CA LEU A 1077 -28.24 -43.15 -15.41
C LEU A 1077 -29.16 -44.17 -16.08
N ARG A 1078 -30.46 -44.21 -15.76
CA ARG A 1078 -31.41 -45.06 -16.49
C ARG A 1078 -31.54 -44.62 -17.94
N LEU A 1079 -31.63 -43.32 -18.21
CA LEU A 1079 -31.64 -42.80 -19.59
C LEU A 1079 -30.36 -43.20 -20.36
N TRP A 1080 -29.20 -43.20 -19.69
CA TRP A 1080 -27.96 -43.71 -20.29
C TRP A 1080 -27.99 -45.21 -20.53
N THR A 1081 -28.57 -45.97 -19.60
CA THR A 1081 -28.76 -47.42 -19.74
C THR A 1081 -29.68 -47.75 -20.91
N ASP A 1082 -30.76 -46.98 -21.10
CA ASP A 1082 -31.68 -47.10 -22.23
C ASP A 1082 -30.98 -46.78 -23.57
N LYS A 1083 -29.98 -45.88 -23.55
CA LYS A 1083 -29.07 -45.60 -24.69
C LYS A 1083 -28.00 -46.67 -24.89
N GLY A 1084 -28.01 -47.75 -24.09
CA GLY A 1084 -27.09 -48.89 -24.19
C GLY A 1084 -25.77 -48.74 -23.41
N TYR A 1085 -25.67 -47.78 -22.48
CA TYR A 1085 -24.46 -47.56 -21.68
C TYR A 1085 -24.53 -48.24 -20.32
N SER A 1086 -23.39 -48.74 -19.84
CA SER A 1086 -23.23 -49.30 -18.50
C SER A 1086 -22.01 -48.71 -17.81
N VAL A 1087 -22.09 -48.47 -16.50
CA VAL A 1087 -20.95 -47.97 -15.71
C VAL A 1087 -19.91 -49.08 -15.59
N ILE A 1088 -18.69 -48.83 -16.06
CA ILE A 1088 -17.57 -49.80 -16.01
C ILE A 1088 -16.54 -49.46 -14.94
N SER A 1089 -16.40 -48.18 -14.58
CA SER A 1089 -15.50 -47.75 -13.52
C SER A 1089 -16.00 -46.48 -12.85
N ALA A 1090 -15.55 -46.25 -11.62
CA ALA A 1090 -15.80 -45.03 -10.87
C ALA A 1090 -14.52 -44.61 -10.15
N SER A 1091 -14.23 -43.31 -10.08
CA SER A 1091 -13.07 -42.79 -9.36
C SER A 1091 -13.36 -41.48 -8.65
N ILE A 1092 -12.78 -41.29 -7.46
CA ILE A 1092 -12.95 -40.05 -6.70
C ILE A 1092 -12.28 -38.90 -7.43
N ARG A 1093 -13.04 -37.86 -7.77
CA ARG A 1093 -12.50 -36.63 -8.35
C ARG A 1093 -12.16 -35.61 -7.27
N PHE A 1094 -13.08 -35.35 -6.36
CA PHE A 1094 -12.86 -34.45 -5.21
C PHE A 1094 -13.51 -34.97 -3.95
N ILE A 1095 -12.90 -34.62 -2.82
CA ILE A 1095 -13.50 -34.75 -1.49
C ILE A 1095 -13.77 -33.34 -1.00
N VAL A 1096 -15.03 -33.04 -0.67
CA VAL A 1096 -15.47 -31.67 -0.43
C VAL A 1096 -16.22 -31.55 0.90
N ALA A 1097 -15.93 -30.49 1.65
CA ALA A 1097 -16.73 -30.08 2.80
C ALA A 1097 -18.05 -29.48 2.32
N TRP A 1098 -19.16 -29.96 2.89
CA TRP A 1098 -20.49 -29.50 2.54
C TRP A 1098 -21.33 -29.25 3.79
N ARG A 1099 -22.15 -28.20 3.71
CA ARG A 1099 -23.15 -27.84 4.71
C ARG A 1099 -24.42 -27.35 3.98
N PRO A 1100 -25.63 -27.73 4.41
CA PRO A 1100 -26.86 -27.16 3.86
C PRO A 1100 -26.90 -25.63 4.08
N LYS A 1101 -27.44 -24.88 3.12
CA LYS A 1101 -27.58 -23.41 3.24
C LYS A 1101 -28.45 -22.99 4.43
N ASP A 1102 -29.49 -23.77 4.73
CA ASP A 1102 -30.46 -23.49 5.81
C ASP A 1102 -30.14 -24.27 7.11
N ALA A 1103 -28.92 -24.80 7.23
CA ALA A 1103 -28.53 -25.59 8.39
C ALA A 1103 -28.40 -24.71 9.66
N PRO A 1104 -28.89 -25.16 10.83
CA PRO A 1104 -28.65 -24.48 12.11
C PRO A 1104 -27.16 -24.27 12.35
N GLN A 1105 -26.80 -23.19 13.05
CA GLN A 1105 -25.40 -22.79 13.28
C GLN A 1105 -24.54 -23.89 13.95
N GLU A 1106 -25.16 -24.82 14.67
CA GLU A 1106 -24.55 -25.95 15.37
C GLU A 1106 -24.36 -27.23 14.51
N GLU A 1107 -24.97 -27.32 13.32
CA GLU A 1107 -24.85 -28.50 12.46
C GLU A 1107 -23.44 -28.62 11.86
N LYS A 1108 -22.77 -29.75 12.12
CA LYS A 1108 -21.39 -30.01 11.66
C LYS A 1108 -21.33 -30.23 10.15
N GLU A 1109 -20.30 -29.67 9.51
CA GLU A 1109 -19.99 -29.94 8.10
C GLU A 1109 -19.78 -31.45 7.85
N SER A 1110 -20.35 -31.94 6.74
CA SER A 1110 -20.15 -33.30 6.23
C SER A 1110 -19.05 -33.32 5.17
N ALA A 1111 -18.34 -34.44 5.03
CA ALA A 1111 -17.44 -34.67 3.89
C ALA A 1111 -18.23 -35.39 2.79
N VAL A 1112 -18.14 -34.93 1.54
CA VAL A 1112 -18.90 -35.46 0.40
C VAL A 1112 -17.93 -35.86 -0.71
N LEU A 1113 -18.23 -36.96 -1.39
CA LEU A 1113 -17.46 -37.42 -2.56
C LEU A 1113 -18.09 -36.92 -3.85
N LEU A 1114 -17.27 -36.29 -4.69
CA LEU A 1114 -17.59 -36.02 -6.09
C LEU A 1114 -16.81 -37.02 -6.95
N VAL A 1115 -17.52 -37.78 -7.78
CA VAL A 1115 -17.00 -38.98 -8.44
C VAL A 1115 -17.18 -38.86 -9.95
N ASP A 1116 -16.20 -39.36 -10.69
CA ASP A 1116 -16.29 -39.54 -12.13
C ASP A 1116 -16.74 -40.98 -12.40
N LEU A 1117 -17.82 -41.16 -13.16
CA LEU A 1117 -18.32 -42.46 -13.61
C LEU A 1117 -17.98 -42.64 -15.08
N THR A 1118 -17.24 -43.70 -15.40
CA THR A 1118 -16.96 -44.07 -16.80
C THR A 1118 -18.02 -45.06 -17.25
N LEU A 1119 -18.71 -44.73 -18.34
CA LEU A 1119 -19.74 -45.57 -18.93
C LEU A 1119 -19.28 -46.07 -20.29
N LYS A 1120 -19.50 -47.35 -20.56
CA LYS A 1120 -19.21 -47.99 -21.84
C LYS A 1120 -20.48 -48.53 -22.47
N ARG A 1121 -20.63 -48.33 -23.77
CA ARG A 1121 -21.72 -48.88 -24.57
C ARG A 1121 -21.55 -50.40 -24.64
N VAL A 1122 -22.57 -51.13 -24.19
CA VAL A 1122 -22.62 -52.59 -24.29
C VAL A 1122 -23.23 -52.92 -25.65
N VAL A 1123 -22.41 -53.37 -26.59
CA VAL A 1123 -22.92 -53.89 -27.85
C VAL A 1123 -23.63 -55.22 -27.52
N SER A 1124 -24.95 -55.24 -27.65
CA SER A 1124 -25.69 -56.49 -27.58
C SER A 1124 -25.39 -57.31 -28.84
N ASP A 1125 -24.64 -58.41 -28.70
CA ASP A 1125 -24.54 -59.47 -29.71
C ASP A 1125 -25.88 -60.21 -29.87
N LYS A 1126 -26.92 -59.48 -30.30
CA LYS A 1126 -28.22 -60.03 -30.69
C LYS A 1126 -28.74 -59.32 -31.94
N ALA A 1127 -28.11 -59.65 -33.06
CA ALA A 1127 -28.74 -59.67 -34.39
C ALA A 1127 -27.87 -60.53 -35.32
N ASN A 1128 -28.01 -61.85 -35.18
CA ASN A 1128 -27.86 -62.80 -36.28
C ASN A 1128 -29.15 -63.61 -36.33
#